data_AF-A0A8C0USI4-F1
#
_entry.id   AF-A0A8C0USI4-F1
#
_cell.length_a   1.000
_cell.length_b   1.000
_cell.length_c   1.000
_cell.angle_alpha   90.00
_cell.angle_beta   90.00
_cell.angle_gamma   90.00
#
_symmetry.space_group_name_H-M   'P 1'
#
loop_
_entity.id
_entity.type
_entity.pdbx_description
1 polymer ?
#
loop_
_entity_poly.entity_id
_entity_poly.type
_entity_poly.pdbx_seq_one_letter_code
_entity_poly.pdbx_strand_id
1 'polypeptide(L)'
;MDESLANLSEDEYYSEEERNAKAEKEKKLPPPPPPAPAEEENESEPEEPSGQAGGLQDDSSGGYGDGQASGVEGAAFQSRLPHDRMTSQEAACFPDIISGPQQTQKVFLYIRNRTLQLWLDNPKIQLTFEATIQQLEAPYNSDTVLVHRVHSYLERHGLINFGIYKRVKPLPRGNPMAVVSKQVNMELAKIKQKCPLYEANGQAVPKEKDEMVEQEFNRLLEATSYLSHQLDFNVLNNKPVSLGQALEVVIQLQEKHVKDEQIEHWKKIVKTQEELKDLLNKMVNLKEKIKELHQQYKEASEVKPPRDITAEFLVKSKHRDLTALCKEYDELAETQGKLEEKLQELEANPPSDVYLSSRDRQILDWHFANLEFANATPLSTLSLKHWDQDDDFEFTGSHLTVRNGYSCVPVALAEGLDIKLNTAVRQVRYTASGCEVIAVNTRSTSQTFIYKCDAVLCTLPLGVLKQQPPAVQFVPPLPEWKTSAVQRMGFGNLNKVVLCFDRVFWDPSVNLFGHVGSTTASRGELFLFWNLYKAPILLALVAGEAAGIMENISDDVIVGRCLAILKGIFGSSAVPQPKETVVSRWRADPWARGSYSYVAAGSSGNDYDLMAQPITPGPAIPGAPQPIPRLFFAGEHTIRNYPATVHGALLSGLREAGRIADQFLGAMYTLPRQPTPGVPPQQAASL
;
A
#
# COMPACT_ATOMS: atom_id res chain seq x y z
N MET A 1 37.75 -21.55 40.23
CA MET A 1 37.23 -22.77 40.87
C MET A 1 37.00 -22.44 42.34
N ASP A 2 35.80 -22.51 42.88
CA ASP A 2 34.50 -22.48 42.23
C ASP A 2 33.51 -22.12 43.34
N GLU A 3 32.92 -20.92 43.33
CA GLU A 3 32.06 -20.49 44.43
C GLU A 3 30.60 -20.83 44.16
N SER A 4 30.10 -21.73 45.01
CA SER A 4 28.76 -22.26 45.01
C SER A 4 27.70 -21.20 45.35
N LEU A 5 26.68 -21.15 44.50
CA LEU A 5 25.26 -21.17 44.89
C LEU A 5 24.87 -20.43 46.18
N ALA A 6 24.25 -19.26 46.01
CA ALA A 6 23.31 -18.70 46.97
C ALA A 6 21.97 -18.41 46.26
N ASN A 7 20.87 -18.52 47.02
CA ASN A 7 19.47 -18.23 46.68
C ASN A 7 18.68 -19.31 45.91
N LEU A 8 18.18 -20.28 46.68
CA LEU A 8 16.97 -21.07 46.37
C LEU A 8 15.72 -20.36 46.93
N SER A 9 14.55 -20.53 46.32
CA SER A 9 13.26 -19.98 46.77
C SER A 9 12.39 -21.02 47.50
N GLU A 10 11.54 -20.56 48.42
CA GLU A 10 10.95 -21.36 49.52
C GLU A 10 9.88 -22.41 49.17
N ASP A 11 9.58 -22.68 47.90
CA ASP A 11 8.43 -23.52 47.48
C ASP A 11 8.64 -25.05 47.57
N GLU A 12 9.84 -25.54 47.91
CA GLU A 12 10.12 -26.98 47.99
C GLU A 12 9.72 -27.67 49.32
N TYR A 13 9.14 -26.95 50.29
CA TYR A 13 8.90 -27.47 51.65
C TYR A 13 7.47 -27.97 51.98
N TYR A 14 6.63 -28.24 50.97
CA TYR A 14 5.28 -28.80 51.18
C TYR A 14 5.06 -30.13 50.45
N SER A 15 4.46 -31.08 51.17
CA SER A 15 4.15 -32.42 50.65
C SER A 15 3.07 -32.39 49.54
N GLU A 16 3.04 -33.40 48.67
CA GLU A 16 2.04 -33.46 47.58
C GLU A 16 0.60 -33.59 48.09
N GLU A 17 0.39 -34.20 49.27
CA GLU A 17 -0.94 -34.30 49.89
C GLU A 17 -1.46 -32.92 50.35
N GLU A 18 -0.60 -32.06 50.89
CA GLU A 18 -0.98 -30.71 51.32
C GLU A 18 -1.28 -29.77 50.14
N ARG A 19 -0.55 -29.91 49.03
CA ARG A 19 -0.83 -29.17 47.79
C ARG A 19 -2.20 -29.54 47.21
N ASN A 20 -2.54 -30.83 47.19
CA ASN A 20 -3.85 -31.29 46.71
C ASN A 20 -5.00 -30.88 47.63
N ALA A 21 -4.82 -30.91 48.96
CA ALA A 21 -5.82 -30.45 49.93
C ALA A 21 -6.14 -28.95 49.81
N LYS A 22 -5.16 -28.12 49.39
CA LYS A 22 -5.36 -26.68 49.12
C LYS A 22 -6.19 -26.46 47.85
N ALA A 23 -5.88 -27.20 46.77
CA ALA A 23 -6.56 -27.09 45.48
C ALA A 23 -8.03 -27.56 45.48
N GLU A 24 -8.43 -28.49 46.35
CA GLU A 24 -9.85 -28.86 46.50
C GLU A 24 -10.67 -27.84 47.30
N LYS A 25 -10.04 -27.04 48.17
CA LYS A 25 -10.74 -26.01 48.96
C LYS A 25 -11.17 -24.80 48.14
N GLU A 26 -10.42 -24.44 47.09
CA GLU A 26 -10.74 -23.31 46.20
C GLU A 26 -11.85 -23.63 45.18
N LYS A 27 -12.19 -24.90 44.96
CA LYS A 27 -13.25 -25.34 44.02
C LYS A 27 -14.69 -25.25 44.55
N LYS A 28 -14.94 -24.66 45.73
CA LYS A 28 -16.27 -24.62 46.39
C LYS A 28 -16.72 -23.24 46.89
N LEU A 29 -16.37 -22.17 46.20
CA LEU A 29 -16.91 -20.83 46.46
C LEU A 29 -17.79 -20.34 45.28
N PRO A 30 -18.97 -19.74 45.53
CA PRO A 30 -19.83 -19.18 44.48
C PRO A 30 -19.26 -17.87 43.93
N PRO A 31 -19.59 -17.49 42.68
CA PRO A 31 -19.09 -16.26 42.06
C PRO A 31 -19.70 -14.99 42.72
N PRO A 32 -18.96 -13.88 42.79
CA PRO A 32 -19.46 -12.62 43.32
C PRO A 32 -20.46 -11.92 42.36
N PRO A 33 -21.38 -11.09 42.88
CA PRO A 33 -22.33 -10.33 42.07
C PRO A 33 -21.67 -9.16 41.32
N PRO A 34 -22.26 -8.68 40.20
CA PRO A 34 -21.76 -7.53 39.46
C PRO A 34 -22.00 -6.20 40.22
N PRO A 35 -21.18 -5.15 39.98
CA PRO A 35 -21.39 -3.83 40.59
C PRO A 35 -22.61 -3.11 40.01
N ALA A 36 -23.28 -2.30 40.86
CA ALA A 36 -24.33 -1.38 40.44
C ALA A 36 -23.75 -0.07 39.86
N PRO A 37 -24.52 0.73 39.09
CA PRO A 37 -24.06 1.98 38.53
C PRO A 37 -23.90 3.05 39.62
N ALA A 38 -22.88 3.91 39.48
CA ALA A 38 -22.77 5.13 40.29
C ALA A 38 -23.63 6.25 39.68
N GLU A 39 -24.25 7.06 40.54
CA GLU A 39 -25.20 8.11 40.18
C GLU A 39 -24.48 9.42 39.78
N GLU A 40 -25.15 10.25 38.99
CA GLU A 40 -24.67 11.58 38.60
C GLU A 40 -24.81 12.56 39.79
N GLU A 41 -23.71 13.18 40.21
CA GLU A 41 -23.74 14.44 40.98
C GLU A 41 -23.18 15.60 40.15
N ASN A 42 -23.70 16.79 40.42
CA ASN A 42 -23.83 17.89 39.47
C ASN A 42 -23.21 19.15 40.06
N GLU A 43 -22.03 19.56 39.59
CA GLU A 43 -21.39 20.82 40.02
C GLU A 43 -20.99 21.73 38.85
N SER A 44 -21.51 22.95 38.97
CA SER A 44 -21.40 24.20 38.20
C SER A 44 -20.07 24.59 37.54
N GLU A 45 -20.21 25.37 36.47
CA GLU A 45 -19.20 26.24 35.85
C GLU A 45 -18.45 27.15 36.84
N PRO A 46 -17.23 27.56 36.48
CA PRO A 46 -16.81 28.96 36.68
C PRO A 46 -16.28 29.65 35.41
N GLU A 47 -16.33 30.98 35.45
CA GLU A 47 -16.23 31.92 34.33
C GLU A 47 -14.82 32.06 33.69
N GLU A 48 -14.79 32.61 32.46
CA GLU A 48 -13.59 33.15 31.82
C GLU A 48 -12.97 34.33 32.63
N PRO A 49 -11.64 34.53 32.51
CA PRO A 49 -11.08 35.86 32.57
C PRO A 49 -10.44 36.28 31.23
N SER A 50 -10.92 37.41 30.70
CA SER A 50 -10.37 38.12 29.54
C SER A 50 -8.90 38.55 29.71
N GLY A 51 -8.08 38.44 28.66
CA GLY A 51 -6.74 39.03 28.63
C GLY A 51 -6.05 39.00 27.26
N GLN A 52 -5.92 40.15 26.60
CA GLN A 52 -5.21 40.30 25.32
C GLN A 52 -3.68 40.29 25.50
N ALA A 53 -2.93 39.65 24.59
CA ALA A 53 -1.96 40.34 23.69
C ALA A 53 -0.97 39.41 22.95
N GLY A 54 -0.89 39.58 21.62
CA GLY A 54 0.40 39.54 20.89
C GLY A 54 0.81 38.24 20.18
N GLY A 55 1.10 38.34 18.87
CA GLY A 55 1.83 37.32 18.10
C GLY A 55 1.14 36.92 16.80
N LEU A 56 1.84 37.04 15.67
CA LEU A 56 1.35 36.70 14.34
C LEU A 56 1.96 35.38 13.84
N GLN A 57 1.14 34.58 13.15
CA GLN A 57 1.49 33.60 12.10
C GLN A 57 2.38 32.39 12.49
N ASP A 58 1.78 31.20 12.46
CA ASP A 58 1.95 30.35 11.28
C ASP A 58 0.72 29.43 11.07
N ASP A 59 0.38 29.14 9.81
CA ASP A 59 -0.85 28.42 9.39
C ASP A 59 -0.47 27.04 8.85
N SER A 60 -0.73 25.95 9.59
CA SER A 60 -1.04 24.58 9.09
C SER A 60 -0.79 23.45 10.11
N SER A 61 -1.81 23.05 10.86
CA SER A 61 -1.91 21.69 11.44
C SER A 61 -3.32 21.41 11.96
N GLY A 62 -4.21 20.99 11.07
CA GLY A 62 -5.51 20.43 11.45
C GLY A 62 -5.34 19.03 12.04
N GLY A 63 -5.24 18.92 13.36
CA GLY A 63 -5.17 17.63 14.04
C GLY A 63 -6.48 16.85 13.93
N TYR A 64 -6.40 15.62 13.39
CA TYR A 64 -7.53 14.69 13.41
C TYR A 64 -7.73 14.12 14.82
N GLY A 65 -8.90 14.38 15.40
CA GLY A 65 -9.35 13.70 16.62
C GLY A 65 -9.88 12.30 16.30
N ASP A 66 -9.47 11.31 17.10
CA ASP A 66 -9.77 9.88 16.90
C ASP A 66 -11.21 9.51 17.31
N GLY A 67 -12.19 10.08 16.61
CA GLY A 67 -13.62 9.86 16.82
C GLY A 67 -14.22 8.92 15.78
N GLN A 68 -14.75 7.77 16.20
CA GLN A 68 -15.55 6.91 15.32
C GLN A 68 -16.82 7.65 14.86
N ALA A 69 -16.84 8.12 13.62
CA ALA A 69 -17.97 8.79 13.00
C ALA A 69 -19.22 7.88 13.01
N SER A 70 -20.21 8.24 13.83
CA SER A 70 -21.44 7.48 14.02
C SER A 70 -22.64 8.22 13.41
N GLY A 71 -23.77 7.51 13.26
CA GLY A 71 -24.99 8.10 12.69
C GLY A 71 -24.85 8.58 11.24
N VAL A 72 -25.35 9.78 10.95
CA VAL A 72 -25.39 10.35 9.58
C VAL A 72 -24.00 10.66 9.02
N GLU A 73 -23.03 11.00 9.86
CA GLU A 73 -21.66 11.34 9.42
C GLU A 73 -20.92 10.09 8.96
N GLY A 74 -21.04 9.00 9.72
CA GLY A 74 -20.56 7.68 9.34
C GLY A 74 -21.15 7.18 8.02
N ALA A 75 -22.39 7.55 7.68
CA ALA A 75 -23.01 7.18 6.41
C ALA A 75 -22.43 7.94 5.20
N ALA A 76 -22.05 9.21 5.38
CA ALA A 76 -21.35 9.98 4.35
C ALA A 76 -19.92 9.44 4.14
N PHE A 77 -19.19 9.22 5.24
CA PHE A 77 -17.87 8.59 5.25
C PHE A 77 -17.87 7.23 4.52
N GLN A 78 -18.79 6.34 4.90
CA GLN A 78 -18.96 5.03 4.27
C GLN A 78 -19.22 5.15 2.76
N SER A 79 -19.88 6.23 2.32
CA SER A 79 -20.18 6.52 0.91
C SER A 79 -19.03 7.19 0.14
N ARG A 80 -17.90 7.51 0.80
CA ARG A 80 -16.78 8.34 0.31
C ARG A 80 -17.17 9.78 -0.02
N LEU A 81 -18.03 10.39 0.80
CA LEU A 81 -18.42 11.79 0.68
C LEU A 81 -18.06 12.53 1.97
N PRO A 82 -17.48 13.74 1.89
CA PRO A 82 -17.25 14.57 3.08
C PRO A 82 -18.61 14.92 3.73
N HIS A 83 -18.79 14.61 5.01
CA HIS A 83 -20.08 14.76 5.70
C HIS A 83 -20.56 16.21 5.79
N ASP A 84 -19.62 17.14 5.79
CA ASP A 84 -19.76 18.58 6.05
C ASP A 84 -19.64 19.46 4.78
N ARG A 85 -19.29 18.89 3.62
CA ARG A 85 -19.03 19.63 2.38
C ARG A 85 -19.69 18.99 1.16
N MET A 86 -20.02 19.82 0.16
CA MET A 86 -20.45 19.36 -1.16
C MET A 86 -19.23 19.04 -2.03
N THR A 87 -19.29 17.92 -2.74
CA THR A 87 -18.32 17.49 -3.76
C THR A 87 -18.54 18.20 -5.09
N SER A 88 -17.55 18.15 -5.99
CA SER A 88 -17.67 18.71 -7.35
C SER A 88 -18.80 18.07 -8.18
N GLN A 89 -19.13 16.80 -7.93
CA GLN A 89 -20.22 16.10 -8.62
C GLN A 89 -21.60 16.54 -8.12
N GLU A 90 -21.72 16.80 -6.81
CA GLU A 90 -22.93 17.41 -6.24
C GLU A 90 -23.07 18.87 -6.68
N ALA A 91 -21.99 19.66 -6.67
CA ALA A 91 -21.96 21.04 -7.13
C ALA A 91 -22.48 21.21 -8.57
N ALA A 92 -22.14 20.28 -9.47
CA ALA A 92 -22.62 20.27 -10.85
C ALA A 92 -24.13 19.96 -10.98
N CYS A 93 -24.71 19.23 -10.03
CA CYS A 93 -26.12 18.83 -10.04
C CYS A 93 -27.02 19.76 -9.21
N PHE A 94 -26.43 20.49 -8.26
CA PHE A 94 -27.08 21.41 -7.32
C PHE A 94 -26.39 22.79 -7.29
N PRO A 95 -26.18 23.45 -8.45
CA PRO A 95 -25.48 24.73 -8.51
C PRO A 95 -26.22 25.82 -7.72
N ASP A 96 -27.54 25.73 -7.64
CA ASP A 96 -28.43 26.59 -6.86
C ASP A 96 -28.24 26.48 -5.34
N ILE A 97 -27.68 25.37 -4.86
CA ILE A 97 -27.43 25.13 -3.43
C ILE A 97 -26.03 25.57 -3.05
N ILE A 98 -25.00 25.17 -3.82
CA ILE A 98 -23.60 25.50 -3.50
C ILE A 98 -23.27 26.98 -3.70
N SER A 99 -23.96 27.68 -4.61
CA SER A 99 -23.90 29.14 -4.71
C SER A 99 -24.85 29.87 -3.75
N GLY A 100 -25.73 29.13 -3.07
CA GLY A 100 -26.71 29.65 -2.12
C GLY A 100 -26.19 29.73 -0.67
N PRO A 101 -27.05 30.15 0.28
CA PRO A 101 -26.68 30.33 1.67
C PRO A 101 -26.15 29.04 2.34
N GLN A 102 -25.18 29.21 3.24
CA GLN A 102 -24.59 28.12 4.05
C GLN A 102 -25.66 27.26 4.78
N GLN A 103 -26.76 27.86 5.22
CA GLN A 103 -27.85 27.11 5.86
C GLN A 103 -28.52 26.11 4.89
N THR A 104 -28.72 26.49 3.63
CA THR A 104 -29.28 25.61 2.59
C THR A 104 -28.31 24.47 2.26
N GLN A 105 -27.01 24.75 2.25
CA GLN A 105 -25.96 23.73 2.09
C GLN A 105 -26.01 22.72 3.25
N LYS A 106 -26.08 23.16 4.50
CA LYS A 106 -26.25 22.27 5.67
C LYS A 106 -27.52 21.40 5.59
N VAL A 107 -28.63 21.96 5.12
CA VAL A 107 -29.88 21.18 4.91
C VAL A 107 -29.70 20.12 3.82
N PHE A 108 -29.09 20.45 2.68
CA PHE A 108 -28.76 19.49 1.62
C PHE A 108 -27.85 18.36 2.15
N LEU A 109 -26.77 18.72 2.85
CA LEU A 109 -25.79 17.77 3.39
C LEU A 109 -26.45 16.82 4.39
N TYR A 110 -27.30 17.32 5.28
CA TYR A 110 -28.06 16.47 6.21
C TYR A 110 -29.01 15.53 5.47
N ILE A 111 -29.83 16.03 4.54
CA ILE A 111 -30.77 15.19 3.76
C ILE A 111 -30.01 14.09 3.02
N ARG A 112 -28.88 14.42 2.39
CA ARG A 112 -27.99 13.46 1.74
C ARG A 112 -27.47 12.42 2.72
N ASN A 113 -26.81 12.85 3.80
CA ASN A 113 -26.19 11.97 4.79
C ASN A 113 -27.22 11.03 5.43
N ARG A 114 -28.41 11.54 5.76
CA ARG A 114 -29.52 10.76 6.30
C ARG A 114 -30.09 9.78 5.27
N THR A 115 -30.25 10.19 4.01
CA THR A 115 -30.65 9.28 2.92
C THR A 115 -29.64 8.14 2.74
N LEU A 116 -28.33 8.44 2.82
CA LEU A 116 -27.27 7.41 2.81
C LEU A 116 -27.28 6.52 4.06
N GLN A 117 -27.69 7.04 5.23
CA GLN A 117 -27.76 6.26 6.47
C GLN A 117 -28.92 5.26 6.47
N LEU A 118 -30.16 5.76 6.30
CA LEU A 118 -31.39 4.96 6.15
C LEU A 118 -31.20 3.79 5.21
N TRP A 119 -30.35 4.06 4.24
CA TRP A 119 -29.96 3.16 3.22
C TRP A 119 -28.98 2.06 3.66
N LEU A 120 -27.81 2.46 4.15
CA LEU A 120 -26.75 1.55 4.59
C LEU A 120 -27.20 0.62 5.73
N ASP A 121 -28.21 1.04 6.50
CA ASP A 121 -28.83 0.30 7.60
C ASP A 121 -29.63 -0.92 7.13
N ASN A 122 -30.45 -0.81 6.06
CA ASN A 122 -31.19 -1.96 5.50
C ASN A 122 -30.80 -2.27 4.04
N PRO A 123 -29.60 -2.83 3.84
CA PRO A 123 -29.09 -3.13 2.53
C PRO A 123 -29.65 -4.45 1.97
N LYS A 124 -30.99 -4.56 1.89
CA LYS A 124 -31.72 -5.61 1.14
C LYS A 124 -33.03 -5.13 0.46
N ILE A 125 -33.54 -3.92 0.76
CA ILE A 125 -34.86 -3.41 0.32
C ILE A 125 -34.86 -1.89 0.02
N GLN A 126 -35.76 -1.31 -0.84
CA GLN A 126 -35.58 0.06 -1.41
C GLN A 126 -35.55 1.06 -0.31
N LEU A 127 -34.58 1.93 -0.42
CA LEU A 127 -34.88 3.29 -0.10
C LEU A 127 -35.59 3.93 -1.32
N THR A 128 -36.92 3.90 -1.32
CA THR A 128 -37.72 4.74 -2.23
C THR A 128 -37.71 6.18 -1.72
N PHE A 129 -38.12 7.13 -2.56
CA PHE A 129 -38.33 8.52 -2.14
C PHE A 129 -39.35 8.62 -0.99
N GLU A 130 -40.47 7.89 -1.09
CA GLU A 130 -41.53 7.88 -0.07
C GLU A 130 -41.01 7.34 1.27
N ALA A 131 -40.21 6.27 1.24
CA ALA A 131 -39.58 5.72 2.43
C ALA A 131 -38.50 6.64 3.01
N THR A 132 -37.87 7.49 2.19
CA THR A 132 -36.87 8.48 2.63
C THR A 132 -37.56 9.64 3.34
N ILE A 133 -38.58 10.23 2.72
CA ILE A 133 -39.25 11.42 3.26
C ILE A 133 -40.06 11.10 4.53
N GLN A 134 -40.59 9.88 4.67
CA GLN A 134 -41.22 9.40 5.90
C GLN A 134 -40.26 9.23 7.09
N GLN A 135 -38.95 9.12 6.84
CA GLN A 135 -37.91 8.90 7.86
C GLN A 135 -36.97 10.11 8.03
N LEU A 136 -37.29 11.22 7.36
CA LEU A 136 -36.74 12.55 7.62
C LEU A 136 -37.68 13.30 8.57
N GLU A 137 -37.10 14.00 9.53
CA GLU A 137 -37.84 14.84 10.48
C GLU A 137 -37.82 16.31 10.05
N ALA A 138 -38.70 17.12 10.66
CA ALA A 138 -38.70 18.56 10.43
C ALA A 138 -37.43 19.20 11.04
N PRO A 139 -36.83 20.23 10.40
CA PRO A 139 -37.29 20.90 9.18
C PRO A 139 -36.89 20.21 7.87
N TYR A 140 -36.07 19.17 7.89
CA TYR A 140 -35.43 18.56 6.71
C TYR A 140 -36.39 17.85 5.75
N ASN A 141 -37.56 17.42 6.22
CA ASN A 141 -38.62 16.84 5.38
C ASN A 141 -39.55 17.86 4.70
N SER A 142 -39.42 19.16 5.01
CA SER A 142 -40.34 20.19 4.53
C SER A 142 -40.17 20.54 3.04
N ASP A 143 -38.93 20.61 2.55
CA ASP A 143 -38.65 20.79 1.11
C ASP A 143 -38.64 19.43 0.40
N THR A 144 -39.85 18.94 0.12
CA THR A 144 -40.09 17.67 -0.58
C THR A 144 -39.39 17.60 -1.95
N VAL A 145 -39.20 18.73 -2.63
CA VAL A 145 -38.54 18.81 -3.94
C VAL A 145 -37.03 18.65 -3.79
N LEU A 146 -36.43 19.29 -2.78
CA LEU A 146 -35.03 19.08 -2.43
C LEU A 146 -34.76 17.62 -2.06
N VAL A 147 -35.59 17.03 -1.19
CA VAL A 147 -35.48 15.60 -0.82
C VAL A 147 -35.57 14.69 -2.05
N HIS A 148 -36.52 14.96 -2.96
CA HIS A 148 -36.67 14.18 -4.20
C HIS A 148 -35.46 14.33 -5.14
N ARG A 149 -34.91 15.55 -5.30
CA ARG A 149 -33.70 15.77 -6.11
C ARG A 149 -32.49 15.04 -5.52
N VAL A 150 -32.28 15.12 -4.20
CA VAL A 150 -31.18 14.44 -3.50
C VAL A 150 -31.31 12.92 -3.63
N HIS A 151 -32.48 12.36 -3.36
CA HIS A 151 -32.75 10.92 -3.52
C HIS A 151 -32.49 10.45 -4.97
N SER A 152 -33.05 11.17 -5.96
CA SER A 152 -32.86 10.88 -7.38
C SER A 152 -31.39 10.93 -7.81
N TYR A 153 -30.63 11.90 -7.31
CA TYR A 153 -29.19 12.01 -7.55
C TYR A 153 -28.43 10.81 -6.98
N LEU A 154 -28.70 10.46 -5.71
CA LEU A 154 -28.01 9.33 -5.07
C LEU A 154 -28.34 7.98 -5.76
N GLU A 155 -29.57 7.79 -6.24
CA GLU A 155 -29.97 6.61 -7.02
C GLU A 155 -29.30 6.60 -8.40
N ARG A 156 -29.31 7.74 -9.12
CA ARG A 156 -28.72 7.89 -10.45
C ARG A 156 -27.22 7.58 -10.49
N HIS A 157 -26.48 8.07 -9.49
CA HIS A 157 -25.02 7.94 -9.44
C HIS A 157 -24.53 6.68 -8.73
N GLY A 158 -25.43 5.75 -8.38
CA GLY A 158 -25.05 4.51 -7.73
C GLY A 158 -24.36 4.75 -6.39
N LEU A 159 -24.93 5.63 -5.58
CA LEU A 159 -24.63 5.80 -4.15
C LEU A 159 -25.71 5.09 -3.32
N ILE A 160 -26.96 5.22 -3.78
CA ILE A 160 -28.04 4.29 -3.47
C ILE A 160 -28.46 3.47 -4.69
N ASN A 161 -29.30 2.46 -4.46
CA ASN A 161 -30.08 1.72 -5.44
C ASN A 161 -29.34 0.83 -6.50
N PHE A 162 -28.10 0.36 -6.26
CA PHE A 162 -27.33 -0.62 -7.06
C PHE A 162 -26.92 -1.99 -6.43
N GLY A 163 -26.91 -3.08 -7.19
CA GLY A 163 -26.46 -4.40 -6.73
C GLY A 163 -27.54 -5.47 -6.98
N ILE A 164 -27.66 -6.46 -6.11
CA ILE A 164 -28.67 -7.54 -6.21
C ILE A 164 -29.71 -7.41 -5.13
N TYR A 165 -30.97 -7.26 -5.56
CA TYR A 165 -32.06 -6.90 -4.68
C TYR A 165 -33.41 -7.34 -5.22
N LYS A 166 -34.25 -7.85 -4.31
CA LYS A 166 -35.59 -8.34 -4.65
C LYS A 166 -36.51 -7.16 -5.03
N ARG A 167 -36.72 -6.82 -6.31
CA ARG A 167 -37.32 -5.53 -6.76
C ARG A 167 -38.67 -5.13 -6.10
N VAL A 168 -38.61 -3.94 -5.52
CA VAL A 168 -39.51 -2.83 -5.17
C VAL A 168 -38.52 -1.67 -4.83
N LYS A 169 -37.20 -1.72 -5.22
CA LYS A 169 -35.96 -2.13 -4.42
C LYS A 169 -34.54 -1.73 -5.04
N PRO A 170 -33.34 -1.89 -4.36
CA PRO A 170 -32.03 -1.08 -4.51
C PRO A 170 -30.60 -1.75 -4.21
N LEU A 171 -29.38 -1.10 -4.03
CA LEU A 171 -28.12 -1.43 -3.16
C LEU A 171 -26.84 -0.43 -3.10
N PRO A 172 -25.83 -0.52 -2.16
CA PRO A 172 -24.87 0.56 -1.67
C PRO A 172 -23.32 0.25 -1.67
N ARG A 173 -22.50 1.24 -1.24
CA ARG A 173 -21.02 1.20 -1.02
C ARG A 173 -20.62 2.15 0.12
N GLY A 174 -19.69 1.89 1.06
CA GLY A 174 -18.85 0.73 1.41
C GLY A 174 -17.66 0.46 0.49
N ASN A 175 -16.70 -0.37 0.92
CA ASN A 175 -16.15 -1.35 -0.05
C ASN A 175 -17.40 -2.06 -0.61
N PRO A 176 -17.66 -1.97 -1.93
CA PRO A 176 -18.92 -2.46 -2.49
C PRO A 176 -19.19 -3.91 -2.21
N MET A 177 -18.10 -4.67 -2.13
CA MET A 177 -18.15 -6.10 -1.94
C MET A 177 -18.67 -6.45 -0.55
N ALA A 178 -18.57 -5.52 0.42
CA ALA A 178 -19.22 -5.63 1.73
C ALA A 178 -20.75 -5.56 1.67
N VAL A 179 -21.34 -5.00 0.60
CA VAL A 179 -22.79 -5.05 0.42
C VAL A 179 -23.23 -6.10 -0.58
N VAL A 180 -22.45 -6.33 -1.64
CA VAL A 180 -22.65 -7.51 -2.49
C VAL A 180 -22.61 -8.80 -1.65
N SER A 181 -21.77 -8.88 -0.61
CA SER A 181 -21.72 -10.02 0.33
C SER A 181 -22.91 -10.13 1.29
N LYS A 182 -23.71 -9.06 1.47
CA LYS A 182 -24.99 -9.12 2.19
C LYS A 182 -26.14 -9.65 1.30
N GLN A 183 -25.93 -9.66 -0.02
CA GLN A 183 -26.90 -10.04 -1.05
C GLN A 183 -26.65 -11.44 -1.59
N VAL A 184 -25.41 -11.67 -2.03
CA VAL A 184 -24.87 -12.93 -2.51
C VAL A 184 -24.35 -13.69 -1.30
N ASN A 185 -24.56 -15.01 -1.28
CA ASN A 185 -23.97 -15.88 -0.27
C ASN A 185 -22.44 -15.98 -0.47
N MET A 186 -21.69 -15.00 0.05
CA MET A 186 -20.23 -14.96 -0.01
C MET A 186 -19.63 -15.43 1.32
N GLU A 187 -18.89 -16.55 1.30
CA GLU A 187 -18.16 -17.03 2.48
C GLU A 187 -16.87 -16.21 2.68
N LEU A 188 -17.01 -15.01 3.26
CA LEU A 188 -15.87 -14.14 3.57
C LEU A 188 -15.07 -14.63 4.78
N ALA A 189 -13.75 -14.74 4.63
CA ALA A 189 -12.84 -15.07 5.72
C ALA A 189 -11.58 -14.21 5.73
N LYS A 190 -11.18 -13.75 6.92
CA LYS A 190 -9.96 -12.96 7.16
C LYS A 190 -8.70 -13.74 6.78
N ILE A 191 -7.75 -13.04 6.15
CA ILE A 191 -6.38 -13.53 5.97
C ILE A 191 -5.59 -13.18 7.25
N LYS A 192 -4.92 -14.16 7.85
CA LYS A 192 -3.89 -13.89 8.87
C LYS A 192 -2.59 -13.49 8.18
N GLN A 193 -2.03 -12.33 8.53
CA GLN A 193 -0.86 -11.77 7.84
C GLN A 193 0.47 -12.48 8.16
N LYS A 194 0.53 -13.39 9.14
CA LYS A 194 1.74 -14.16 9.45
C LYS A 194 2.16 -14.99 8.22
N CYS A 195 3.29 -14.63 7.62
CA CYS A 195 3.85 -15.24 6.42
C CYS A 195 5.30 -15.68 6.66
N PRO A 196 5.58 -16.88 7.20
CA PRO A 196 6.95 -17.35 7.35
C PRO A 196 7.62 -17.51 5.98
N LEU A 197 8.85 -17.01 5.86
CA LEU A 197 9.69 -17.16 4.67
C LEU A 197 10.58 -18.39 4.78
N TYR A 198 10.77 -19.10 3.67
CA TYR A 198 11.69 -20.22 3.53
C TYR A 198 12.70 -19.96 2.41
N GLU A 199 13.97 -20.17 2.69
CA GLU A 199 15.05 -20.05 1.70
C GLU A 199 15.02 -21.19 0.68
N ALA A 200 15.73 -21.04 -0.44
CA ALA A 200 15.83 -22.06 -1.48
C ALA A 200 16.40 -23.42 -1.01
N ASN A 201 16.98 -23.49 0.20
CA ASN A 201 17.41 -24.73 0.87
C ASN A 201 16.28 -25.42 1.67
N GLY A 202 15.08 -24.84 1.73
CA GLY A 202 13.92 -25.32 2.48
C GLY A 202 13.86 -24.92 3.96
N GLN A 203 14.87 -24.23 4.50
CA GLN A 203 14.90 -23.78 5.90
C GLN A 203 14.18 -22.45 6.07
N ALA A 204 13.57 -22.24 7.23
CA ALA A 204 12.90 -20.98 7.56
C ALA A 204 13.92 -19.85 7.79
N VAL A 205 13.59 -18.64 7.34
CA VAL A 205 14.35 -17.43 7.65
C VAL A 205 14.24 -17.14 9.16
N PRO A 206 15.36 -16.87 9.87
CA PRO A 206 15.32 -16.47 11.27
C PRO A 206 14.54 -15.16 11.45
N LYS A 207 13.70 -15.08 12.49
CA LYS A 207 12.81 -13.93 12.74
C LYS A 207 13.55 -12.57 12.71
N GLU A 208 14.72 -12.50 13.30
CA GLU A 208 15.57 -11.29 13.31
C GLU A 208 15.97 -10.83 11.90
N LYS A 209 16.20 -11.77 10.97
CA LYS A 209 16.50 -11.47 9.56
C LYS A 209 15.25 -11.07 8.77
N ASP A 210 14.13 -11.71 9.06
CA ASP A 210 12.81 -11.40 8.49
C ASP A 210 12.44 -9.94 8.81
N GLU A 211 12.43 -9.58 10.09
CA GLU A 211 12.10 -8.24 10.58
C GLU A 211 13.10 -7.17 10.13
N MET A 212 14.42 -7.46 10.13
CA MET A 212 15.46 -6.53 9.68
C MET A 212 15.34 -6.20 8.18
N VAL A 213 15.10 -7.22 7.34
CA VAL A 213 15.01 -7.00 5.88
C VAL A 213 13.67 -6.38 5.50
N GLU A 214 12.57 -6.72 6.17
CA GLU A 214 11.28 -6.05 5.99
C GLU A 214 11.36 -4.55 6.37
N GLN A 215 12.04 -4.22 7.48
CA GLN A 215 12.25 -2.84 7.90
C GLN A 215 13.07 -2.05 6.87
N GLU A 216 14.15 -2.63 6.34
CA GLU A 216 14.98 -1.95 5.33
C GLU A 216 14.28 -1.86 3.97
N PHE A 217 13.44 -2.84 3.59
CA PHE A 217 12.56 -2.75 2.43
C PHE A 217 11.62 -1.54 2.50
N ASN A 218 10.98 -1.32 3.65
CA ASN A 218 10.08 -0.18 3.85
C ASN A 218 10.86 1.15 3.81
N ARG A 219 12.03 1.22 4.45
CA ARG A 219 12.93 2.39 4.37
C ARG A 219 13.41 2.70 2.96
N LEU A 220 13.65 1.68 2.13
CA LEU A 220 13.98 1.86 0.71
C LEU A 220 12.81 2.48 -0.07
N LEU A 221 11.56 2.08 0.21
CA LEU A 221 10.38 2.70 -0.41
C LEU A 221 10.23 4.18 0.02
N GLU A 222 10.32 4.46 1.32
CA GLU A 222 10.32 5.84 1.85
C GLU A 222 11.40 6.71 1.18
N ALA A 223 12.62 6.18 1.04
CA ALA A 223 13.72 6.84 0.36
C ALA A 223 13.45 7.10 -1.13
N THR A 224 12.76 6.20 -1.85
CA THR A 224 12.33 6.47 -3.23
C THR A 224 11.24 7.54 -3.32
N SER A 225 10.32 7.60 -2.35
CA SER A 225 9.33 8.70 -2.28
C SER A 225 10.01 10.04 -1.98
N TYR A 226 11.02 10.08 -1.10
CA TYR A 226 11.86 11.26 -0.89
C TYR A 226 12.58 11.69 -2.19
N LEU A 227 13.18 10.73 -2.92
CA LEU A 227 13.84 10.97 -4.21
C LEU A 227 12.87 11.60 -5.24
N SER A 228 11.63 11.11 -5.29
CA SER A 228 10.56 11.57 -6.18
C SER A 228 10.02 12.95 -5.82
N HIS A 229 9.72 13.18 -4.54
CA HIS A 229 8.96 14.35 -4.08
C HIS A 229 9.84 15.52 -3.61
N GLN A 230 11.02 15.24 -3.05
CA GLN A 230 11.91 16.27 -2.49
C GLN A 230 13.06 16.63 -3.44
N LEU A 231 13.57 15.67 -4.22
CA LEU A 231 14.67 15.90 -5.18
C LEU A 231 14.21 15.99 -6.65
N ASP A 232 12.90 15.83 -6.91
CA ASP A 232 12.28 15.74 -8.24
C ASP A 232 13.00 14.79 -9.22
N PHE A 233 13.50 13.64 -8.72
CA PHE A 233 14.22 12.62 -9.50
C PHE A 233 13.27 11.79 -10.39
N ASN A 234 12.45 12.47 -11.19
CA ASN A 234 11.35 11.87 -11.95
C ASN A 234 11.67 11.68 -13.45
N VAL A 235 12.75 12.29 -13.95
CA VAL A 235 13.22 12.17 -15.33
C VAL A 235 14.72 11.93 -15.36
N LEU A 236 15.14 10.87 -16.06
CA LEU A 236 16.55 10.54 -16.29
C LEU A 236 16.76 10.29 -17.78
N ASN A 237 17.74 10.99 -18.39
CA ASN A 237 18.07 10.87 -19.82
C ASN A 237 16.84 11.00 -20.75
N ASN A 238 16.01 12.02 -20.49
CA ASN A 238 14.74 12.31 -21.19
C ASN A 238 13.69 11.18 -21.13
N LYS A 239 13.81 10.23 -20.21
CA LYS A 239 12.84 9.17 -19.94
C LYS A 239 12.27 9.32 -18.52
N PRO A 240 10.99 8.97 -18.30
CA PRO A 240 10.43 8.91 -16.95
C PRO A 240 11.18 7.85 -16.12
N VAL A 241 11.46 8.16 -14.84
CA VAL A 241 12.09 7.23 -13.92
C VAL A 241 11.06 6.21 -13.42
N SER A 242 11.47 4.95 -13.37
CA SER A 242 10.68 3.86 -12.78
C SER A 242 11.02 3.62 -11.30
N LEU A 243 10.09 3.03 -10.55
CA LEU A 243 10.32 2.65 -9.15
C LEU A 243 11.54 1.72 -9.01
N GLY A 244 11.71 0.75 -9.92
CA GLY A 244 12.87 -0.14 -9.94
C GLY A 244 14.21 0.60 -10.11
N GLN A 245 14.26 1.60 -10.98
CA GLN A 245 15.47 2.43 -11.16
C GLN A 245 15.76 3.30 -9.92
N ALA A 246 14.72 3.82 -9.26
CA ALA A 246 14.91 4.58 -8.02
C ALA A 246 15.44 3.69 -6.89
N LEU A 247 14.89 2.47 -6.73
CA LEU A 247 15.39 1.48 -5.76
C LEU A 247 16.85 1.10 -6.03
N GLU A 248 17.23 0.87 -7.29
CA GLU A 248 18.63 0.63 -7.67
C GLU A 248 19.55 1.80 -7.28
N VAL A 249 19.13 3.04 -7.55
CA VAL A 249 19.90 4.25 -7.17
C VAL A 249 20.04 4.38 -5.65
N VAL A 250 18.96 4.18 -4.89
CA VAL A 250 19.01 4.25 -3.42
C VAL A 250 19.94 3.18 -2.86
N ILE A 251 19.82 1.91 -3.29
CA ILE A 251 20.69 0.82 -2.84
C ILE A 251 22.17 1.14 -3.15
N GLN A 252 22.48 1.64 -4.34
CA GLN A 252 23.85 2.05 -4.70
C GLN A 252 24.38 3.19 -3.83
N LEU A 253 23.53 4.14 -3.41
CA LEU A 253 23.90 5.20 -2.49
C LEU A 253 24.16 4.67 -1.06
N GLN A 254 23.38 3.69 -0.60
CA GLN A 254 23.63 3.02 0.69
C GLN A 254 24.93 2.21 0.66
N GLU A 255 25.18 1.43 -0.40
CA GLU A 255 26.45 0.71 -0.61
C GLU A 255 27.65 1.67 -0.69
N LYS A 256 27.49 2.84 -1.32
CA LYS A 256 28.51 3.89 -1.35
C LYS A 256 28.76 4.45 0.05
N HIS A 257 27.72 4.77 0.81
CA HIS A 257 27.85 5.33 2.15
C HIS A 257 28.62 4.39 3.09
N VAL A 258 28.34 3.08 3.06
CA VAL A 258 29.12 2.08 3.83
C VAL A 258 30.61 2.12 3.47
N LYS A 259 30.96 2.28 2.17
CA LYS A 259 32.36 2.43 1.73
C LYS A 259 32.97 3.76 2.18
N ASP A 260 32.20 4.84 2.16
CA ASP A 260 32.66 6.16 2.63
C ASP A 260 32.98 6.12 4.15
N GLU A 261 32.11 5.49 4.97
CA GLU A 261 32.33 5.25 6.40
C GLU A 261 33.59 4.42 6.68
N GLN A 262 33.77 3.31 5.95
CA GLN A 262 34.99 2.49 6.03
C GLN A 262 36.24 3.32 5.72
N ILE A 263 36.21 4.10 4.64
CA ILE A 263 37.34 4.97 4.24
C ILE A 263 37.62 6.03 5.30
N GLU A 264 36.60 6.63 5.92
CA GLU A 264 36.78 7.60 7.00
C GLU A 264 37.35 6.95 8.26
N HIS A 265 36.86 5.78 8.65
CA HIS A 265 37.35 5.01 9.79
C HIS A 265 38.84 4.66 9.63
N TRP A 266 39.24 4.06 8.50
CA TRP A 266 40.65 3.74 8.26
C TRP A 266 41.54 4.99 8.18
N LYS A 267 41.03 6.13 7.70
CA LYS A 267 41.76 7.42 7.76
C LYS A 267 41.98 7.90 9.21
N LYS A 268 41.02 7.70 10.12
CA LYS A 268 41.18 8.02 11.56
C LYS A 268 42.26 7.16 12.21
N ILE A 269 42.33 5.86 11.85
CA ILE A 269 43.41 4.95 12.28
C ILE A 269 44.75 5.42 11.73
N VAL A 270 44.90 5.59 10.40
CA VAL A 270 46.17 6.03 9.78
C VAL A 270 46.66 7.35 10.36
N LYS A 271 45.77 8.33 10.56
CA LYS A 271 46.13 9.61 11.21
C LYS A 271 46.66 9.40 12.64
N THR A 272 46.03 8.52 13.42
CA THR A 272 46.47 8.22 14.79
C THR A 272 47.81 7.46 14.79
N GLN A 273 48.05 6.59 13.80
CA GLN A 273 49.36 5.94 13.58
C GLN A 273 50.45 6.92 13.14
N GLU A 274 50.13 7.94 12.33
CA GLU A 274 51.06 9.02 11.96
C GLU A 274 51.42 9.89 13.18
N GLU A 275 50.44 10.28 13.99
CA GLU A 275 50.64 10.97 15.27
C GLU A 275 51.55 10.16 16.22
N LEU A 276 51.31 8.84 16.34
CA LEU A 276 52.11 7.92 17.15
C LEU A 276 53.54 7.74 16.59
N LYS A 277 53.69 7.61 15.26
CA LYS A 277 55.00 7.51 14.60
C LYS A 277 55.86 8.74 14.86
N ASP A 278 55.29 9.94 14.75
CA ASP A 278 56.01 11.19 15.02
C ASP A 278 56.35 11.36 16.50
N LEU A 279 55.48 10.89 17.40
CA LEU A 279 55.76 10.81 18.83
C LEU A 279 56.93 9.86 19.13
N LEU A 280 56.91 8.63 18.59
CA LEU A 280 57.98 7.64 18.76
C LEU A 280 59.31 8.15 18.20
N ASN A 281 59.31 8.82 17.05
CA ASN A 281 60.50 9.49 16.50
C ASN A 281 61.06 10.55 17.46
N LYS A 282 60.22 11.37 18.10
CA LYS A 282 60.66 12.32 19.14
C LYS A 282 61.26 11.59 20.34
N MET A 283 60.59 10.55 20.85
CA MET A 283 61.04 9.76 22.00
C MET A 283 62.39 9.07 21.75
N VAL A 284 62.60 8.48 20.57
CA VAL A 284 63.90 7.87 20.19
C VAL A 284 65.02 8.91 20.20
N ASN A 285 64.79 10.07 19.58
CA ASN A 285 65.78 11.16 19.56
C ASN A 285 66.06 11.73 20.95
N LEU A 286 65.04 11.86 21.80
CA LEU A 286 65.17 12.33 23.18
C LEU A 286 65.93 11.32 24.06
N LYS A 287 65.67 10.02 23.87
CA LYS A 287 66.36 8.93 24.58
C LYS A 287 67.86 8.90 24.30
N GLU A 288 68.29 9.13 23.06
CA GLU A 288 69.72 9.23 22.75
C GLU A 288 70.36 10.50 23.37
N LYS A 289 69.65 11.64 23.42
CA LYS A 289 70.12 12.83 24.17
C LYS A 289 70.26 12.55 25.68
N ILE A 290 69.28 11.89 26.29
CA ILE A 290 69.30 11.48 27.71
C ILE A 290 70.51 10.59 27.99
N LYS A 291 70.78 9.62 27.10
CA LYS A 291 71.91 8.69 27.19
C LYS A 291 73.27 9.41 27.09
N GLU A 292 73.44 10.33 26.13
CA GLU A 292 74.66 11.14 26.02
C GLU A 292 74.85 12.04 27.26
N LEU A 293 73.79 12.72 27.68
CA LEU A 293 73.83 13.63 28.82
C LEU A 293 74.04 12.91 30.16
N HIS A 294 73.53 11.70 30.31
CA HIS A 294 73.80 10.83 31.46
C HIS A 294 75.27 10.43 31.50
N GLN A 295 75.88 10.09 30.36
CA GLN A 295 77.31 9.79 30.29
C GLN A 295 78.17 11.00 30.71
N GLN A 296 77.85 12.21 30.20
CA GLN A 296 78.51 13.45 30.61
C GLN A 296 78.32 13.77 32.10
N TYR A 297 77.13 13.52 32.66
CA TYR A 297 76.87 13.64 34.10
C TYR A 297 77.72 12.65 34.92
N LYS A 298 77.89 11.43 34.43
CA LYS A 298 78.69 10.39 35.08
C LYS A 298 80.17 10.79 35.15
N GLU A 299 80.74 11.19 34.01
CA GLU A 299 82.12 11.67 33.89
C GLU A 299 82.38 12.89 34.79
N ALA A 300 81.47 13.86 34.80
CA ALA A 300 81.55 14.99 35.73
C ALA A 300 81.48 14.54 37.20
N SER A 301 80.68 13.52 37.51
CA SER A 301 80.48 13.00 38.87
C SER A 301 81.69 12.21 39.41
N GLU A 302 82.48 11.58 38.54
CA GLU A 302 83.66 10.77 38.90
C GLU A 302 84.83 11.59 39.49
N VAL A 303 84.89 12.90 39.23
CA VAL A 303 85.88 13.84 39.80
C VAL A 303 85.72 13.94 41.33
N LYS A 304 86.46 13.15 42.12
CA LYS A 304 86.20 13.03 43.57
C LYS A 304 86.33 14.36 44.34
N PRO A 305 85.50 14.61 45.39
CA PRO A 305 85.66 15.77 46.27
C PRO A 305 86.99 15.77 47.05
N PRO A 306 87.51 16.95 47.45
CA PRO A 306 86.96 18.30 47.18
C PRO A 306 87.20 18.74 45.73
N ARG A 307 86.19 19.40 45.15
CA ARG A 307 86.19 19.94 43.78
C ARG A 307 86.12 21.47 43.82
N ASP A 308 86.51 22.15 42.75
CA ASP A 308 86.22 23.58 42.61
C ASP A 308 84.73 23.86 42.27
N ILE A 309 84.33 25.13 42.37
CA ILE A 309 82.94 25.54 42.16
C ILE A 309 82.46 25.32 40.72
N THR A 310 83.36 25.30 39.74
CA THR A 310 83.04 25.03 38.33
C THR A 310 82.76 23.55 38.07
N ALA A 311 83.52 22.66 38.70
CA ALA A 311 83.27 21.21 38.68
C ALA A 311 81.97 20.84 39.42
N GLU A 312 81.70 21.46 40.57
CA GLU A 312 80.44 21.26 41.29
C GLU A 312 79.24 21.82 40.50
N PHE A 313 79.38 23.01 39.89
CA PHE A 313 78.37 23.56 38.98
C PHE A 313 78.10 22.65 37.78
N LEU A 314 79.14 22.06 37.17
CA LEU A 314 78.97 21.14 36.03
C LEU A 314 78.13 19.92 36.41
N VAL A 315 78.40 19.29 37.57
CA VAL A 315 77.60 18.16 38.08
C VAL A 315 76.15 18.57 38.31
N LYS A 316 75.91 19.70 38.99
CA LYS A 316 74.55 20.19 39.28
C LYS A 316 73.79 20.58 38.01
N SER A 317 74.46 21.22 37.06
CA SER A 317 73.90 21.64 35.77
C SER A 317 73.48 20.42 34.93
N LYS A 318 74.39 19.46 34.75
CA LYS A 318 74.09 18.21 34.03
C LYS A 318 73.00 17.37 34.71
N HIS A 319 72.94 17.37 36.04
CA HIS A 319 71.86 16.72 36.78
C HIS A 319 70.49 17.39 36.55
N ARG A 320 70.43 18.72 36.56
CA ARG A 320 69.22 19.48 36.21
C ARG A 320 68.76 19.16 34.79
N ASP A 321 69.66 19.26 33.83
CA ASP A 321 69.36 19.07 32.41
C ASP A 321 68.87 17.64 32.13
N LEU A 322 69.52 16.64 32.75
CA LEU A 322 69.10 15.25 32.66
C LEU A 322 67.69 15.04 33.25
N THR A 323 67.41 15.64 34.42
CA THR A 323 66.08 15.57 35.06
C THR A 323 65.00 16.22 34.20
N ALA A 324 65.31 17.33 33.52
CA ALA A 324 64.39 18.01 32.61
C ALA A 324 64.07 17.16 31.37
N LEU A 325 65.08 16.57 30.72
CA LEU A 325 64.86 15.69 29.57
C LEU A 325 64.14 14.38 29.94
N CYS A 326 64.41 13.80 31.12
CA CYS A 326 63.64 12.66 31.60
C CYS A 326 62.16 13.01 31.79
N LYS A 327 61.83 14.16 32.37
CA LYS A 327 60.44 14.61 32.52
C LYS A 327 59.74 14.81 31.17
N GLU A 328 60.43 15.39 30.18
CA GLU A 328 59.91 15.51 28.81
C GLU A 328 59.68 14.12 28.17
N TYR A 329 60.53 13.13 28.47
CA TYR A 329 60.36 11.76 28.00
C TYR A 329 59.16 11.06 28.66
N ASP A 330 58.94 11.27 29.96
CA ASP A 330 57.80 10.72 30.70
C ASP A 330 56.47 11.31 30.19
N GLU A 331 56.42 12.61 29.89
CA GLU A 331 55.24 13.28 29.28
C GLU A 331 54.95 12.75 27.86
N LEU A 332 55.99 12.47 27.06
CA LEU A 332 55.84 11.80 25.76
C LEU A 332 55.36 10.35 25.92
N ALA A 333 55.83 9.61 26.92
CA ALA A 333 55.39 8.24 27.18
C ALA A 333 53.93 8.16 27.66
N GLU A 334 53.46 9.11 28.46
CA GLU A 334 52.03 9.23 28.82
C GLU A 334 51.18 9.52 27.57
N THR A 335 51.69 10.33 26.65
CA THR A 335 51.05 10.60 25.36
C THR A 335 51.02 9.36 24.46
N GLN A 336 52.07 8.52 24.52
CA GLN A 336 52.15 7.27 23.77
C GLN A 336 51.02 6.32 24.17
N GLY A 337 50.83 6.09 25.48
CA GLY A 337 49.76 5.24 26.00
C GLY A 337 48.37 5.69 25.53
N LYS A 338 48.08 6.99 25.57
CA LYS A 338 46.80 7.55 25.09
C LYS A 338 46.55 7.35 23.59
N LEU A 339 47.61 7.41 22.77
CA LEU A 339 47.49 7.14 21.34
C LEU A 339 47.34 5.64 21.05
N GLU A 340 48.00 4.77 21.82
CA GLU A 340 47.87 3.31 21.71
C GLU A 340 46.48 2.82 22.17
N GLU A 341 45.94 3.34 23.27
CA GLU A 341 44.56 3.09 23.73
C GLU A 341 43.54 3.50 22.67
N LYS A 342 43.65 4.72 22.15
CA LYS A 342 42.80 5.23 21.06
C LYS A 342 42.92 4.40 19.78
N LEU A 343 44.09 3.84 19.49
CA LEU A 343 44.27 2.95 18.34
C LEU A 343 43.50 1.64 18.54
N GLN A 344 43.61 1.03 19.73
CA GLN A 344 42.87 -0.18 20.09
C GLN A 344 41.35 0.06 20.09
N GLU A 345 40.89 1.22 20.56
CA GLU A 345 39.48 1.62 20.52
C GLU A 345 38.95 1.66 19.07
N LEU A 346 39.71 2.27 18.14
CA LEU A 346 39.33 2.30 16.73
C LEU A 346 39.36 0.90 16.11
N GLU A 347 40.43 0.14 16.30
CA GLU A 347 40.60 -1.21 15.73
C GLU A 347 39.55 -2.22 16.26
N ALA A 348 39.02 -2.01 17.47
CA ALA A 348 37.96 -2.83 18.06
C ALA A 348 36.54 -2.47 17.56
N ASN A 349 36.33 -1.30 16.97
CA ASN A 349 35.01 -0.79 16.57
C ASN A 349 34.95 -0.43 15.07
N PRO A 350 35.13 -1.40 14.16
CA PRO A 350 34.97 -1.15 12.73
C PRO A 350 33.50 -0.86 12.36
N PRO A 351 33.24 -0.03 11.35
CA PRO A 351 31.89 0.14 10.79
C PRO A 351 31.43 -1.13 10.05
N SER A 352 30.16 -1.15 9.62
CA SER A 352 29.58 -2.25 8.84
C SER A 352 30.45 -2.63 7.63
N ASP A 353 30.67 -3.92 7.44
CA ASP A 353 31.48 -4.46 6.31
C ASP A 353 30.71 -4.40 4.96
N VAL A 354 29.41 -4.67 5.01
CA VAL A 354 28.50 -4.60 3.86
C VAL A 354 27.19 -3.91 4.25
N TYR A 355 26.50 -3.34 3.25
CA TYR A 355 25.13 -2.85 3.42
C TYR A 355 24.14 -4.03 3.53
N LEU A 356 24.19 -4.97 2.59
CA LEU A 356 23.40 -6.20 2.58
C LEU A 356 24.30 -7.36 2.16
N SER A 357 24.22 -8.51 2.86
CA SER A 357 24.85 -9.74 2.37
C SER A 357 24.05 -10.34 1.22
N SER A 358 24.61 -11.32 0.50
CA SER A 358 23.90 -12.01 -0.58
C SER A 358 22.59 -12.67 -0.12
N ARG A 359 22.55 -13.15 1.13
CA ARG A 359 21.36 -13.76 1.74
C ARG A 359 20.31 -12.70 2.10
N ASP A 360 20.74 -11.57 2.65
CA ASP A 360 19.84 -10.43 2.93
C ASP A 360 19.24 -9.88 1.63
N ARG A 361 20.05 -9.78 0.57
CA ARG A 361 19.60 -9.36 -0.75
C ARG A 361 18.58 -10.32 -1.38
N GLN A 362 18.73 -11.64 -1.18
CA GLN A 362 17.75 -12.62 -1.63
C GLN A 362 16.40 -12.45 -0.91
N ILE A 363 16.42 -12.25 0.42
CA ILE A 363 15.20 -11.98 1.20
C ILE A 363 14.58 -10.66 0.75
N LEU A 364 15.37 -9.61 0.52
CA LEU A 364 14.89 -8.32 0.00
C LEU A 364 14.24 -8.46 -1.39
N ASP A 365 14.82 -9.28 -2.26
CA ASP A 365 14.22 -9.61 -3.56
C ASP A 365 12.88 -10.37 -3.42
N TRP A 366 12.61 -11.08 -2.31
CA TRP A 366 11.28 -11.62 -2.03
C TRP A 366 10.26 -10.51 -1.72
N HIS A 367 10.62 -9.48 -0.94
CA HIS A 367 9.74 -8.33 -0.72
C HIS A 367 9.49 -7.54 -2.01
N PHE A 368 10.51 -7.37 -2.86
CA PHE A 368 10.32 -6.82 -4.21
C PHE A 368 9.39 -7.69 -5.07
N ALA A 369 9.51 -9.03 -5.02
CA ALA A 369 8.59 -9.94 -5.71
C ALA A 369 7.14 -9.80 -5.21
N ASN A 370 6.95 -9.56 -3.91
CA ASN A 370 5.63 -9.30 -3.32
C ASN A 370 5.02 -7.97 -3.82
N LEU A 371 5.85 -6.93 -3.99
CA LEU A 371 5.43 -5.66 -4.58
C LEU A 371 5.12 -5.78 -6.09
N GLU A 372 5.90 -6.59 -6.82
CA GLU A 372 5.63 -6.96 -8.23
C GLU A 372 4.37 -7.81 -8.37
N PHE A 373 4.01 -8.60 -7.36
CA PHE A 373 2.76 -9.35 -7.28
C PHE A 373 1.56 -8.42 -7.10
N ALA A 374 1.62 -7.50 -6.13
CA ALA A 374 0.55 -6.53 -5.88
C ALA A 374 0.23 -5.71 -7.13
N ASN A 375 1.27 -5.15 -7.75
CA ASN A 375 1.18 -4.35 -8.97
C ASN A 375 1.05 -5.15 -10.28
N ALA A 376 1.15 -6.48 -10.20
CA ALA A 376 1.20 -7.41 -11.35
C ALA A 376 2.20 -7.03 -12.45
N THR A 377 3.35 -6.42 -12.12
CA THR A 377 4.30 -5.95 -13.12
C THR A 377 5.71 -5.82 -12.54
N PRO A 378 6.79 -5.94 -13.34
CA PRO A 378 8.14 -5.66 -12.88
C PRO A 378 8.31 -4.22 -12.38
N LEU A 379 9.07 -4.00 -11.30
CA LEU A 379 9.25 -2.66 -10.69
C LEU A 379 9.89 -1.65 -11.67
N SER A 380 10.67 -2.15 -12.64
CA SER A 380 11.25 -1.38 -13.76
C SER A 380 10.22 -0.72 -14.69
N THR A 381 8.93 -1.06 -14.55
CA THR A 381 7.84 -0.52 -15.38
C THR A 381 6.91 0.44 -14.64
N LEU A 382 6.90 0.43 -13.30
CA LEU A 382 6.05 1.30 -12.47
C LEU A 382 6.55 2.74 -12.47
N SER A 383 5.65 3.71 -12.53
CA SER A 383 5.96 5.14 -12.46
C SER A 383 6.42 5.52 -11.06
N LEU A 384 7.65 6.00 -10.89
CA LEU A 384 8.18 6.41 -9.57
C LEU A 384 7.23 7.38 -8.84
N LYS A 385 6.64 8.33 -9.56
CA LYS A 385 5.83 9.42 -8.99
C LYS A 385 4.36 9.07 -8.72
N HIS A 386 3.88 7.96 -9.27
CA HIS A 386 2.44 7.72 -9.44
C HIS A 386 2.01 6.25 -9.29
N TRP A 387 2.88 5.34 -8.86
CA TRP A 387 2.53 3.91 -8.73
C TRP A 387 1.57 3.64 -7.56
N ASP A 388 1.67 4.48 -6.52
CA ASP A 388 0.99 4.51 -5.23
C ASP A 388 -0.14 5.56 -5.17
N GLN A 389 -0.55 6.12 -6.32
CA GLN A 389 -1.51 7.24 -6.37
C GLN A 389 -2.96 6.89 -5.97
N ASP A 390 -3.23 5.62 -5.64
CA ASP A 390 -4.50 5.14 -5.08
C ASP A 390 -4.43 4.65 -3.63
N ASP A 391 -3.25 4.70 -2.98
CA ASP A 391 -3.07 4.30 -1.56
C ASP A 391 -3.90 5.18 -0.60
N ASP A 392 -4.04 6.48 -0.89
CA ASP A 392 -4.92 7.44 -0.19
C ASP A 392 -6.40 6.99 -0.12
N PHE A 393 -6.79 6.01 -0.94
CA PHE A 393 -8.16 5.50 -1.05
C PHE A 393 -8.31 4.05 -0.55
N GLU A 394 -7.28 3.47 0.09
CA GLU A 394 -7.34 2.11 0.66
C GLU A 394 -8.55 1.94 1.60
N PHE A 395 -9.15 0.75 1.58
CA PHE A 395 -10.26 0.44 2.48
C PHE A 395 -9.76 -0.04 3.85
N THR A 396 -10.27 0.57 4.92
CA THR A 396 -9.96 0.16 6.28
C THR A 396 -10.44 -1.28 6.60
N GLY A 397 -9.66 -1.97 7.44
CA GLY A 397 -9.96 -3.30 7.95
C GLY A 397 -9.19 -4.44 7.26
N SER A 398 -9.27 -5.64 7.85
CA SER A 398 -8.49 -6.79 7.37
C SER A 398 -8.92 -7.28 5.99
N HIS A 399 -7.95 -7.62 5.12
CA HIS A 399 -8.22 -8.30 3.85
C HIS A 399 -8.97 -9.64 4.02
N LEU A 400 -9.89 -9.90 3.07
CA LEU A 400 -10.83 -11.01 3.09
C LEU A 400 -10.71 -11.87 1.81
N THR A 401 -11.02 -13.15 1.95
CA THR A 401 -11.09 -14.12 0.84
C THR A 401 -12.49 -14.69 0.71
N VAL A 402 -12.89 -15.07 -0.51
CA VAL A 402 -14.21 -15.66 -0.80
C VAL A 402 -14.05 -17.19 -0.88
N ARG A 403 -14.25 -17.90 0.25
CA ARG A 403 -13.93 -19.34 0.37
C ARG A 403 -14.78 -20.25 -0.51
N ASN A 404 -15.97 -19.80 -0.92
CA ASN A 404 -16.85 -20.50 -1.86
C ASN A 404 -16.64 -20.10 -3.33
N GLY A 405 -15.55 -19.38 -3.64
CA GLY A 405 -15.20 -18.96 -5.00
C GLY A 405 -15.84 -17.63 -5.40
N TYR A 406 -15.03 -16.69 -5.89
CA TYR A 406 -15.50 -15.34 -6.21
C TYR A 406 -16.47 -15.29 -7.41
N SER A 407 -16.56 -16.35 -8.20
CA SER A 407 -17.51 -16.47 -9.32
C SER A 407 -18.98 -16.43 -8.89
N CYS A 408 -19.31 -16.68 -7.62
CA CYS A 408 -20.67 -16.53 -7.11
C CYS A 408 -21.23 -15.11 -7.31
N VAL A 409 -20.38 -14.08 -7.31
CA VAL A 409 -20.79 -12.69 -7.53
C VAL A 409 -21.24 -12.41 -8.97
N PRO A 410 -20.41 -12.57 -10.02
CA PRO A 410 -20.85 -12.32 -11.39
C PRO A 410 -21.97 -13.27 -11.85
N VAL A 411 -22.03 -14.51 -11.33
CA VAL A 411 -23.15 -15.42 -11.59
C VAL A 411 -24.46 -14.89 -11.02
N ALA A 412 -24.46 -14.34 -9.80
CA ALA A 412 -25.65 -13.76 -9.21
C ALA A 412 -26.02 -12.41 -9.87
N LEU A 413 -25.04 -11.58 -10.25
CA LEU A 413 -25.27 -10.32 -10.98
C LEU A 413 -25.82 -10.54 -12.40
N ALA A 414 -25.63 -11.72 -12.98
CA ALA A 414 -26.17 -12.10 -14.28
C ALA A 414 -27.67 -12.45 -14.25
N GLU A 415 -28.29 -12.61 -13.08
CA GLU A 415 -29.70 -12.98 -12.95
C GLU A 415 -30.61 -11.93 -13.60
N GLY A 416 -31.45 -12.36 -14.54
CA GLY A 416 -32.40 -11.50 -15.25
C GLY A 416 -31.80 -10.62 -16.35
N LEU A 417 -30.50 -10.72 -16.66
CA LEU A 417 -29.85 -9.99 -17.75
C LEU A 417 -29.81 -10.80 -19.05
N ASP A 418 -29.95 -10.12 -20.20
CA ASP A 418 -29.83 -10.77 -21.51
C ASP A 418 -28.37 -10.89 -21.98
N ILE A 419 -27.68 -11.95 -21.52
CA ILE A 419 -26.24 -12.15 -21.78
C ILE A 419 -26.02 -13.08 -22.98
N LYS A 420 -25.39 -12.55 -24.03
CA LYS A 420 -24.98 -13.33 -25.22
C LYS A 420 -23.58 -13.92 -25.02
N LEU A 421 -23.48 -15.04 -24.30
CA LEU A 421 -22.22 -15.80 -24.19
C LEU A 421 -21.71 -16.28 -25.57
N ASN A 422 -20.43 -16.67 -25.64
CA ASN A 422 -19.78 -17.15 -26.86
C ASN A 422 -19.86 -16.19 -28.07
N THR A 423 -20.02 -14.89 -27.83
CA THR A 423 -20.24 -13.87 -28.86
C THR A 423 -19.10 -12.86 -28.84
N ALA A 424 -18.09 -13.08 -29.68
CA ALA A 424 -16.91 -12.22 -29.74
C ALA A 424 -17.18 -11.01 -30.63
N VAL A 425 -17.24 -9.81 -30.04
CA VAL A 425 -17.27 -8.55 -30.79
C VAL A 425 -16.03 -8.46 -31.68
N ARG A 426 -16.21 -8.00 -32.92
CA ARG A 426 -15.15 -7.78 -33.92
C ARG A 426 -15.10 -6.35 -34.41
N GLN A 427 -16.24 -5.67 -34.46
CA GLN A 427 -16.29 -4.28 -34.88
C GLN A 427 -17.37 -3.50 -34.11
N VAL A 428 -17.05 -2.29 -33.69
CA VAL A 428 -17.96 -1.34 -33.06
C VAL A 428 -18.11 -0.14 -33.99
N ARG A 429 -19.28 0.05 -34.59
CA ARG A 429 -19.63 1.21 -35.40
C ARG A 429 -20.42 2.21 -34.57
N TYR A 430 -20.03 3.49 -34.57
CA TYR A 430 -20.75 4.55 -33.86
C TYR A 430 -20.88 5.80 -34.75
N THR A 431 -22.11 6.31 -34.90
CA THR A 431 -22.43 7.47 -35.75
C THR A 431 -23.41 8.40 -35.03
N ALA A 432 -23.62 9.61 -35.56
CA ALA A 432 -24.53 10.58 -34.94
C ALA A 432 -25.96 10.03 -34.70
N SER A 433 -26.43 9.10 -35.53
CA SER A 433 -27.78 8.51 -35.45
C SER A 433 -27.87 7.22 -34.63
N GLY A 434 -26.76 6.60 -34.24
CA GLY A 434 -26.77 5.36 -33.45
C GLY A 434 -25.53 4.49 -33.65
N CYS A 435 -25.58 3.26 -33.14
CA CYS A 435 -24.47 2.31 -33.17
C CYS A 435 -24.84 0.96 -33.76
N GLU A 436 -23.85 0.27 -34.32
CA GLU A 436 -23.95 -1.13 -34.77
C GLU A 436 -22.74 -1.92 -34.25
N VAL A 437 -22.99 -2.95 -33.44
CA VAL A 437 -21.95 -3.86 -32.95
C VAL A 437 -21.99 -5.14 -33.76
N ILE A 438 -20.88 -5.46 -34.41
CA ILE A 438 -20.70 -6.67 -35.22
C ILE A 438 -19.89 -7.68 -34.41
N ALA A 439 -20.44 -8.87 -34.23
CA ALA A 439 -19.84 -9.94 -33.45
C ALA A 439 -19.93 -11.30 -34.16
N VAL A 440 -19.14 -12.27 -33.73
CA VAL A 440 -19.14 -13.65 -34.27
C VAL A 440 -19.28 -14.69 -33.17
N ASN A 441 -19.83 -15.85 -33.49
CA ASN A 441 -19.85 -16.99 -32.56
C ASN A 441 -18.43 -17.54 -32.38
N THR A 442 -17.93 -17.60 -31.14
CA THR A 442 -16.57 -18.10 -30.82
C THR A 442 -16.37 -19.56 -31.23
N ARG A 443 -17.45 -20.35 -31.28
CA ARG A 443 -17.44 -21.76 -31.68
C ARG A 443 -17.47 -21.97 -33.20
N SER A 444 -17.90 -20.94 -33.95
CA SER A 444 -17.99 -20.97 -35.42
C SER A 444 -17.93 -19.54 -35.95
N THR A 445 -16.73 -19.05 -36.23
CA THR A 445 -16.46 -17.64 -36.54
C THR A 445 -17.08 -17.13 -37.85
N SER A 446 -17.64 -18.02 -38.66
CA SER A 446 -18.45 -17.70 -39.85
C SER A 446 -19.86 -17.20 -39.53
N GLN A 447 -20.38 -17.46 -38.32
CA GLN A 447 -21.70 -16.99 -37.90
C GLN A 447 -21.57 -15.56 -37.34
N THR A 448 -22.06 -14.58 -38.09
CA THR A 448 -22.03 -13.15 -37.74
C THR A 448 -23.36 -12.68 -37.17
N PHE A 449 -23.29 -11.80 -36.17
CA PHE A 449 -24.42 -11.10 -35.55
C PHE A 449 -24.23 -9.59 -35.69
N ILE A 450 -25.34 -8.86 -35.86
CA ILE A 450 -25.36 -7.39 -35.88
C ILE A 450 -26.36 -6.92 -34.82
N TYR A 451 -25.88 -6.16 -33.85
CA TYR A 451 -26.71 -5.56 -32.80
C TYR A 451 -26.79 -4.04 -33.02
N LYS A 452 -27.99 -3.53 -33.32
CA LYS A 452 -28.23 -2.08 -33.43
C LYS A 452 -28.67 -1.52 -32.08
N CYS A 453 -28.15 -0.36 -31.70
CA CYS A 453 -28.40 0.25 -30.40
C CYS A 453 -28.14 1.76 -30.41
N ASP A 454 -28.71 2.48 -29.44
CA ASP A 454 -28.50 3.93 -29.29
C ASP A 454 -27.13 4.28 -28.69
N ALA A 455 -26.60 3.42 -27.83
CA ALA A 455 -25.30 3.59 -27.19
C ALA A 455 -24.59 2.24 -27.02
N VAL A 456 -23.26 2.27 -27.00
CA VAL A 456 -22.41 1.11 -26.70
C VAL A 456 -21.62 1.41 -25.44
N LEU A 457 -21.69 0.52 -24.44
CA LEU A 457 -20.79 0.52 -23.29
C LEU A 457 -19.66 -0.49 -23.55
N CYS A 458 -18.44 0.01 -23.74
CA CYS A 458 -17.25 -0.81 -23.90
C CYS A 458 -16.68 -1.17 -22.52
N THR A 459 -16.48 -2.47 -22.27
CA THR A 459 -15.83 -3.03 -21.08
C THR A 459 -14.70 -4.00 -21.42
N LEU A 460 -14.17 -3.91 -22.64
CA LEU A 460 -13.02 -4.72 -23.08
C LEU A 460 -11.81 -4.41 -22.19
N PRO A 461 -11.07 -5.41 -21.67
CA PRO A 461 -9.87 -5.17 -20.88
C PRO A 461 -8.83 -4.34 -21.65
N LEU A 462 -8.04 -3.54 -20.93
CA LEU A 462 -7.04 -2.67 -21.53
C LEU A 462 -6.03 -3.44 -22.39
N GLY A 463 -5.67 -4.67 -22.02
CA GLY A 463 -4.84 -5.55 -22.84
C GLY A 463 -5.43 -5.88 -24.23
N VAL A 464 -6.76 -6.00 -24.33
CA VAL A 464 -7.47 -6.22 -25.60
C VAL A 464 -7.48 -4.93 -26.42
N LEU A 465 -7.69 -3.77 -25.78
CA LEU A 465 -7.62 -2.45 -26.43
C LEU A 465 -6.19 -2.10 -26.93
N LYS A 466 -5.16 -2.60 -26.25
CA LYS A 466 -3.75 -2.48 -26.64
C LYS A 466 -3.34 -3.38 -27.82
N GLN A 467 -4.13 -4.39 -28.18
CA GLN A 467 -3.69 -5.41 -29.13
C GLN A 467 -3.39 -4.84 -30.52
N GLN A 468 -2.24 -5.21 -31.09
CA GLN A 468 -1.85 -4.89 -32.46
C GLN A 468 -1.48 -6.19 -33.22
N PRO A 469 -2.15 -6.51 -34.34
CA PRO A 469 -3.32 -5.83 -34.90
C PRO A 469 -4.56 -5.93 -33.96
N PRO A 470 -5.51 -4.97 -34.02
CA PRO A 470 -6.66 -4.94 -33.13
C PRO A 470 -7.57 -6.17 -33.26
N ALA A 471 -7.94 -6.78 -32.12
CA ALA A 471 -8.96 -7.84 -32.08
C ALA A 471 -10.38 -7.31 -32.29
N VAL A 472 -10.60 -6.02 -31.97
CA VAL A 472 -11.84 -5.27 -32.15
C VAL A 472 -11.53 -3.96 -32.88
N GLN A 473 -12.19 -3.73 -34.01
CA GLN A 473 -12.05 -2.51 -34.79
C GLN A 473 -13.11 -1.48 -34.40
N PHE A 474 -12.70 -0.23 -34.14
CA PHE A 474 -13.61 0.90 -33.96
C PHE A 474 -13.79 1.64 -35.29
N VAL A 475 -15.03 1.98 -35.66
CA VAL A 475 -15.36 2.75 -36.86
C VAL A 475 -16.38 3.87 -36.55
N PRO A 476 -15.99 5.15 -36.67
CA PRO A 476 -14.66 5.64 -37.00
C PRO A 476 -13.59 5.21 -35.97
N PRO A 477 -12.29 5.32 -36.28
CA PRO A 477 -11.24 5.03 -35.31
C PRO A 477 -11.39 5.86 -34.03
N LEU A 478 -10.94 5.30 -32.90
CA LEU A 478 -10.85 6.05 -31.66
C LEU A 478 -9.90 7.25 -31.83
N PRO A 479 -10.21 8.42 -31.22
CA PRO A 479 -9.37 9.61 -31.34
C PRO A 479 -8.03 9.42 -30.62
N GLU A 480 -7.03 10.19 -31.06
CA GLU A 480 -5.64 10.08 -30.59
C GLU A 480 -5.52 10.18 -29.06
N TRP A 481 -6.24 11.10 -28.41
CA TRP A 481 -6.18 11.24 -26.95
C TRP A 481 -6.60 9.96 -26.20
N LYS A 482 -7.48 9.14 -26.80
CA LYS A 482 -7.89 7.84 -26.24
C LYS A 482 -6.85 6.77 -26.57
N THR A 483 -6.38 6.67 -27.81
CA THR A 483 -5.41 5.64 -28.21
C THR A 483 -4.04 5.86 -27.55
N SER A 484 -3.61 7.10 -27.36
CA SER A 484 -2.38 7.45 -26.64
C SER A 484 -2.48 7.17 -25.14
N ALA A 485 -3.65 7.33 -24.50
CA ALA A 485 -3.88 6.86 -23.13
C ALA A 485 -3.81 5.33 -23.04
N VAL A 486 -4.50 4.62 -23.96
CA VAL A 486 -4.40 3.15 -24.09
C VAL A 486 -2.95 2.69 -24.26
N GLN A 487 -2.10 3.44 -24.98
CA GLN A 487 -0.69 3.12 -25.14
C GLN A 487 0.13 3.35 -23.86
N ARG A 488 0.00 4.54 -23.23
CA ARG A 488 0.78 4.91 -22.03
C ARG A 488 0.50 4.03 -20.81
N MET A 489 -0.76 3.72 -20.52
CA MET A 489 -1.12 2.97 -19.31
C MET A 489 -0.47 1.59 -19.26
N GLY A 490 -0.13 1.10 -18.07
CA GLY A 490 0.36 -0.27 -17.89
C GLY A 490 -0.77 -1.29 -17.99
N PHE A 491 -0.45 -2.51 -18.46
CA PHE A 491 -1.34 -3.66 -18.30
C PHE A 491 -0.53 -4.90 -17.96
N GLY A 492 -0.56 -5.28 -16.69
CA GLY A 492 0.33 -6.24 -16.04
C GLY A 492 0.02 -7.70 -16.34
N ASN A 493 0.76 -8.59 -15.69
CA ASN A 493 0.53 -10.03 -15.66
C ASN A 493 0.92 -10.63 -14.30
N LEU A 494 0.04 -11.45 -13.74
CA LEU A 494 0.35 -12.35 -12.64
C LEU A 494 -0.35 -13.67 -12.90
N ASN A 495 0.25 -14.79 -12.52
CA ASN A 495 -0.35 -16.12 -12.70
C ASN A 495 -0.44 -16.91 -11.40
N LYS A 496 -1.33 -17.90 -11.40
CA LYS A 496 -1.68 -18.73 -10.24
C LYS A 496 -1.60 -20.21 -10.63
N VAL A 497 -1.02 -21.02 -9.76
CA VAL A 497 -0.95 -22.47 -9.87
C VAL A 497 -1.77 -23.08 -8.74
N VAL A 498 -2.88 -23.72 -9.08
CA VAL A 498 -3.75 -24.43 -8.12
C VAL A 498 -3.26 -25.87 -8.00
N LEU A 499 -3.04 -26.32 -6.77
CA LEU A 499 -2.58 -27.67 -6.43
C LEU A 499 -3.56 -28.32 -5.45
N CYS A 500 -4.39 -29.24 -5.94
CA CYS A 500 -5.36 -29.96 -5.13
C CYS A 500 -4.78 -31.29 -4.65
N PHE A 501 -4.68 -31.50 -3.35
CA PHE A 501 -4.17 -32.75 -2.75
C PHE A 501 -5.30 -33.61 -2.16
N ASP A 502 -4.97 -34.80 -1.67
CA ASP A 502 -5.89 -35.64 -0.89
C ASP A 502 -5.82 -35.40 0.63
N ARG A 503 -4.74 -34.75 1.11
CA ARG A 503 -4.51 -34.44 2.52
C ARG A 503 -3.75 -33.12 2.69
N VAL A 504 -3.94 -32.48 3.83
CA VAL A 504 -3.12 -31.34 4.27
C VAL A 504 -1.79 -31.86 4.80
N PHE A 505 -0.67 -31.26 4.38
CA PHE A 505 0.68 -31.55 4.89
C PHE A 505 1.45 -30.29 5.35
N TRP A 506 0.82 -29.12 5.23
CA TRP A 506 1.32 -27.82 5.69
C TRP A 506 0.65 -27.42 7.01
N ASP A 507 1.12 -26.35 7.66
CA ASP A 507 0.48 -25.78 8.86
C ASP A 507 -0.93 -25.23 8.52
N PRO A 508 -2.03 -25.82 9.05
CA PRO A 508 -3.38 -25.35 8.75
C PRO A 508 -3.70 -23.98 9.36
N SER A 509 -2.91 -23.52 10.33
CA SER A 509 -3.09 -22.25 11.04
C SER A 509 -2.51 -21.05 10.27
N VAL A 510 -1.59 -21.30 9.34
CA VAL A 510 -0.90 -20.32 8.49
C VAL A 510 -1.63 -20.18 7.16
N ASN A 511 -1.95 -18.95 6.76
CA ASN A 511 -2.70 -18.68 5.53
C ASN A 511 -1.81 -18.45 4.30
N LEU A 512 -0.55 -18.06 4.49
CA LEU A 512 0.42 -17.85 3.43
C LEU A 512 1.84 -18.12 3.93
N PHE A 513 2.72 -18.58 3.05
CA PHE A 513 4.15 -18.74 3.33
C PHE A 513 4.99 -18.46 2.07
N GLY A 514 6.16 -17.85 2.27
CA GLY A 514 7.05 -17.42 1.19
C GLY A 514 8.13 -18.45 0.86
N HIS A 515 8.56 -18.45 -0.40
CA HIS A 515 9.75 -19.14 -0.89
C HIS A 515 10.69 -18.09 -1.51
N VAL A 516 11.86 -17.92 -0.91
CA VAL A 516 12.87 -16.94 -1.34
C VAL A 516 13.64 -17.49 -2.53
N GLY A 517 13.44 -16.89 -3.70
CA GLY A 517 14.09 -17.28 -4.95
C GLY A 517 15.61 -17.10 -4.92
N SER A 518 16.34 -17.99 -5.60
CA SER A 518 17.82 -17.99 -5.57
C SER A 518 18.46 -16.80 -6.30
N THR A 519 17.75 -16.13 -7.20
CA THR A 519 18.25 -14.99 -7.99
C THR A 519 17.20 -13.90 -8.16
N THR A 520 17.62 -12.65 -8.27
CA THR A 520 16.75 -11.49 -8.57
C THR A 520 15.87 -11.73 -9.81
N ALA A 521 16.39 -12.37 -10.87
CA ALA A 521 15.63 -12.68 -12.08
C ALA A 521 14.52 -13.73 -11.90
N SER A 522 14.64 -14.59 -10.88
CA SER A 522 13.65 -15.62 -10.53
C SER A 522 12.82 -15.29 -9.29
N ARG A 523 12.95 -14.08 -8.73
CA ARG A 523 12.35 -13.68 -7.45
C ARG A 523 10.83 -13.86 -7.37
N GLY A 524 10.13 -13.65 -8.50
CA GLY A 524 8.68 -13.84 -8.62
C GLY A 524 8.24 -15.25 -9.03
N GLU A 525 9.16 -16.21 -9.22
CA GLU A 525 8.83 -17.58 -9.62
C GLU A 525 8.42 -18.42 -8.39
N LEU A 526 7.11 -18.70 -8.26
CA LEU A 526 6.57 -19.56 -7.20
C LEU A 526 6.92 -19.06 -5.79
N PHE A 527 7.01 -17.74 -5.64
CA PHE A 527 7.57 -17.07 -4.45
C PHE A 527 6.65 -17.07 -3.23
N LEU A 528 5.36 -17.37 -3.41
CA LEU A 528 4.35 -17.27 -2.36
C LEU A 528 3.25 -18.32 -2.56
N PHE A 529 2.94 -19.05 -1.48
CA PHE A 529 1.92 -20.11 -1.45
C PHE A 529 0.79 -19.73 -0.48
N TRP A 530 -0.46 -19.92 -0.91
CA TRP A 530 -1.66 -19.56 -0.18
C TRP A 530 -2.49 -20.80 0.24
N ASN A 531 -2.90 -20.82 1.51
CA ASN A 531 -3.76 -21.82 2.16
C ASN A 531 -5.02 -21.13 2.73
N LEU A 532 -6.09 -21.08 1.92
CA LEU A 532 -7.27 -20.25 2.21
C LEU A 532 -8.61 -20.99 2.09
N TYR A 533 -8.63 -22.14 1.41
CA TYR A 533 -9.84 -22.93 1.18
C TYR A 533 -10.10 -23.91 2.34
N LYS A 534 -11.29 -24.55 2.34
CA LYS A 534 -11.62 -25.62 3.32
C LYS A 534 -11.06 -26.99 2.89
N ALA A 535 -10.90 -27.20 1.59
CA ALA A 535 -10.27 -28.37 1.00
C ALA A 535 -8.73 -28.25 1.02
N PRO A 536 -7.98 -29.38 0.97
CA PRO A 536 -6.53 -29.40 0.89
C PRO A 536 -6.01 -28.87 -0.46
N ILE A 537 -6.02 -27.55 -0.60
CA ILE A 537 -5.59 -26.83 -1.80
C ILE A 537 -4.52 -25.82 -1.41
N LEU A 538 -3.35 -25.92 -2.05
CA LEU A 538 -2.37 -24.82 -2.09
C LEU A 538 -2.51 -24.07 -3.41
N LEU A 539 -2.28 -22.76 -3.35
CA LEU A 539 -2.22 -21.91 -4.54
C LEU A 539 -0.87 -21.18 -4.55
N ALA A 540 -0.03 -21.49 -5.53
CA ALA A 540 1.26 -20.80 -5.72
C ALA A 540 1.09 -19.60 -6.66
N LEU A 541 1.87 -18.55 -6.43
CA LEU A 541 1.84 -17.30 -7.19
C LEU A 541 3.08 -17.14 -8.07
N VAL A 542 2.88 -16.61 -9.28
CA VAL A 542 3.95 -16.22 -10.21
C VAL A 542 3.78 -14.74 -10.56
N ALA A 543 4.81 -13.93 -10.30
CA ALA A 543 4.80 -12.48 -10.37
C ALA A 543 6.02 -11.91 -11.12
N GLY A 544 6.06 -10.59 -11.33
CA GLY A 544 7.17 -9.90 -12.00
C GLY A 544 7.49 -10.46 -13.38
N GLU A 545 8.77 -10.48 -13.75
CA GLU A 545 9.24 -11.01 -15.04
C GLU A 545 8.89 -12.50 -15.23
N ALA A 546 8.92 -13.28 -14.14
CA ALA A 546 8.61 -14.70 -14.16
C ALA A 546 7.17 -14.98 -14.66
N ALA A 547 6.22 -14.07 -14.41
CA ALA A 547 4.82 -14.25 -14.80
C ALA A 547 4.63 -14.41 -16.32
N GLY A 548 5.41 -13.69 -17.13
CA GLY A 548 5.38 -13.81 -18.60
C GLY A 548 6.19 -15.00 -19.13
N ILE A 549 7.34 -15.27 -18.52
CA ILE A 549 8.24 -16.37 -18.92
C ILE A 549 7.55 -17.73 -18.68
N MET A 550 6.93 -17.92 -17.52
CA MET A 550 6.30 -19.17 -17.11
C MET A 550 5.09 -19.56 -17.95
N GLU A 551 4.41 -18.64 -18.65
CA GLU A 551 3.31 -19.02 -19.56
C GLU A 551 3.79 -19.92 -20.71
N ASN A 552 5.06 -19.84 -21.09
CA ASN A 552 5.68 -20.63 -22.17
C ASN A 552 6.18 -22.01 -21.71
N ILE A 553 6.00 -22.36 -20.43
CA ILE A 553 6.41 -23.64 -19.83
C ILE A 553 5.16 -24.51 -19.63
N SER A 554 5.27 -25.83 -19.81
CA SER A 554 4.16 -26.77 -19.63
C SER A 554 3.75 -26.93 -18.16
N ASP A 555 2.46 -27.21 -17.92
CA ASP A 555 1.88 -27.36 -16.59
C ASP A 555 2.66 -28.38 -15.73
N ASP A 556 3.01 -29.54 -16.29
CA ASP A 556 3.77 -30.59 -15.59
C ASP A 556 5.11 -30.09 -15.02
N VAL A 557 5.81 -29.20 -15.75
CA VAL A 557 7.10 -28.65 -15.31
C VAL A 557 6.88 -27.60 -14.23
N ILE A 558 5.85 -26.77 -14.35
CA ILE A 558 5.49 -25.75 -13.35
C ILE A 558 5.07 -26.43 -12.03
N VAL A 559 4.21 -27.46 -12.12
CA VAL A 559 3.82 -28.30 -10.98
C VAL A 559 5.02 -29.04 -10.41
N GLY A 560 5.91 -29.57 -11.25
CA GLY A 560 7.17 -30.20 -10.83
C GLY A 560 8.04 -29.27 -9.99
N ARG A 561 8.19 -28.00 -10.39
CA ARG A 561 8.90 -26.97 -9.60
C ARG A 561 8.19 -26.65 -8.29
N CYS A 562 6.86 -26.53 -8.28
CA CYS A 562 6.08 -26.37 -7.05
C CYS A 562 6.35 -27.52 -6.06
N LEU A 563 6.31 -28.76 -6.54
CA LEU A 563 6.54 -29.94 -5.70
C LEU A 563 7.99 -30.03 -5.21
N ALA A 564 8.97 -29.58 -5.99
CA ALA A 564 10.36 -29.50 -5.55
C ALA A 564 10.52 -28.53 -4.37
N ILE A 565 9.97 -27.31 -4.47
CA ILE A 565 9.97 -26.30 -3.40
C ILE A 565 9.28 -26.85 -2.13
N LEU A 566 8.05 -27.38 -2.29
CA LEU A 566 7.27 -27.92 -1.18
C LEU A 566 7.96 -29.12 -0.51
N LYS A 567 8.69 -29.96 -1.26
CA LYS A 567 9.48 -31.07 -0.71
C LYS A 567 10.73 -30.61 0.03
N GLY A 568 11.31 -29.47 -0.35
CA GLY A 568 12.39 -28.82 0.41
C GLY A 568 11.89 -28.34 1.78
N ILE A 569 10.73 -27.68 1.82
CA ILE A 569 10.15 -27.08 3.03
C ILE A 569 9.55 -28.14 3.97
N PHE A 570 8.68 -29.02 3.46
CA PHE A 570 7.90 -29.98 4.27
C PHE A 570 8.47 -31.40 4.29
N GLY A 571 9.58 -31.65 3.59
CA GLY A 571 10.22 -32.96 3.47
C GLY A 571 9.67 -33.83 2.33
N SER A 572 10.56 -34.54 1.66
CA SER A 572 10.27 -35.31 0.43
C SER A 572 9.17 -36.36 0.54
N SER A 573 8.97 -36.95 1.73
CA SER A 573 7.96 -37.99 2.00
C SER A 573 6.60 -37.45 2.42
N ALA A 574 6.51 -36.21 2.92
CA ALA A 574 5.25 -35.62 3.36
C ALA A 574 4.36 -35.24 2.16
N VAL A 575 4.96 -34.59 1.16
CA VAL A 575 4.29 -34.02 -0.02
C VAL A 575 3.86 -35.12 -1.01
N PRO A 576 2.55 -35.41 -1.17
CA PRO A 576 2.05 -36.37 -2.15
C PRO A 576 1.99 -35.71 -3.55
N GLN A 577 1.64 -36.50 -4.57
CA GLN A 577 1.25 -35.94 -5.87
C GLN A 577 -0.13 -35.26 -5.76
N PRO A 578 -0.35 -34.10 -6.40
CA PRO A 578 -1.68 -33.51 -6.49
C PRO A 578 -2.61 -34.42 -7.31
N LYS A 579 -3.91 -34.35 -7.03
CA LYS A 579 -4.96 -35.04 -7.80
C LYS A 579 -5.40 -34.23 -9.00
N GLU A 580 -5.46 -32.92 -8.84
CA GLU A 580 -5.88 -31.95 -9.86
C GLU A 580 -4.96 -30.74 -9.80
N THR A 581 -4.66 -30.16 -10.97
CA THR A 581 -3.80 -28.98 -11.10
C THR A 581 -4.30 -28.05 -12.18
N VAL A 582 -4.23 -26.73 -11.94
CA VAL A 582 -4.61 -25.71 -12.93
C VAL A 582 -3.59 -24.58 -12.91
N VAL A 583 -3.02 -24.25 -14.08
CA VAL A 583 -2.11 -23.11 -14.27
C VAL A 583 -2.82 -22.02 -15.08
N SER A 584 -2.94 -20.80 -14.54
CA SER A 584 -3.44 -19.66 -15.32
C SER A 584 -2.39 -19.13 -16.30
N ARG A 585 -2.84 -18.56 -17.41
CA ARG A 585 -2.00 -17.86 -18.41
C ARG A 585 -2.72 -16.60 -18.90
N TRP A 586 -2.80 -15.59 -18.05
CA TRP A 586 -3.62 -14.40 -18.29
C TRP A 586 -3.14 -13.53 -19.47
N ARG A 587 -1.84 -13.53 -19.81
CA ARG A 587 -1.33 -12.83 -21.00
C ARG A 587 -1.75 -13.54 -22.29
N ALA A 588 -1.70 -14.87 -22.31
CA ALA A 588 -2.12 -15.69 -23.44
C ALA A 588 -3.64 -15.65 -23.70
N ASP A 589 -4.47 -15.44 -22.66
CA ASP A 589 -5.93 -15.37 -22.80
C ASP A 589 -6.35 -14.27 -23.81
N PRO A 590 -7.06 -14.61 -24.90
CA PRO A 590 -7.49 -13.65 -25.93
C PRO A 590 -8.55 -12.65 -25.48
N TRP A 591 -9.20 -12.87 -24.34
CA TRP A 591 -10.24 -12.02 -23.79
C TRP A 591 -9.74 -11.10 -22.67
N ALA A 592 -8.54 -11.36 -22.13
CA ALA A 592 -7.90 -10.54 -21.10
C ALA A 592 -6.61 -9.85 -21.58
N ARG A 593 -5.67 -10.59 -22.20
CA ARG A 593 -4.36 -10.10 -22.66
C ARG A 593 -3.45 -9.56 -21.54
N GLY A 594 -3.59 -10.10 -20.33
CA GLY A 594 -2.91 -9.70 -19.11
C GLY A 594 -3.86 -9.83 -17.91
N SER A 595 -3.40 -9.39 -16.74
CA SER A 595 -4.17 -9.46 -15.49
C SER A 595 -5.03 -8.20 -15.26
N TYR A 596 -4.38 -7.07 -14.99
CA TYR A 596 -5.02 -5.78 -14.71
C TYR A 596 -4.09 -4.60 -15.01
N SER A 597 -4.62 -3.36 -14.97
CA SER A 597 -3.84 -2.15 -15.23
C SER A 597 -2.88 -1.78 -14.10
N TYR A 598 -1.83 -1.03 -14.44
CA TYR A 598 -0.88 -0.43 -13.49
C TYR A 598 -0.43 0.95 -14.00
N VAL A 599 0.06 1.81 -13.12
CA VAL A 599 0.56 3.15 -13.52
C VAL A 599 1.99 3.04 -14.05
N ALA A 600 2.12 2.90 -15.37
CA ALA A 600 3.43 2.75 -16.02
C ALA A 600 4.23 4.05 -16.00
N ALA A 601 5.57 3.96 -16.00
CA ALA A 601 6.45 5.11 -16.12
C ALA A 601 6.15 5.90 -17.40
N GLY A 602 5.77 7.18 -17.24
CA GLY A 602 5.30 8.05 -18.34
C GLY A 602 3.78 8.11 -18.50
N SER A 603 3.02 7.36 -17.69
CA SER A 603 1.58 7.48 -17.47
C SER A 603 1.31 8.09 -16.08
N SER A 604 0.05 8.41 -15.79
CA SER A 604 -0.41 8.92 -14.48
C SER A 604 -1.89 8.60 -14.28
N GLY A 605 -2.42 8.87 -13.08
CA GLY A 605 -3.85 8.72 -12.78
C GLY A 605 -4.80 9.37 -13.79
N ASN A 606 -4.37 10.46 -14.44
CA ASN A 606 -5.17 11.15 -15.45
C ASN A 606 -5.44 10.29 -16.70
N ASP A 607 -4.61 9.30 -17.03
CA ASP A 607 -4.90 8.40 -18.15
C ASP A 607 -6.13 7.50 -17.87
N TYR A 608 -6.42 7.18 -16.60
CA TYR A 608 -7.67 6.49 -16.24
C TYR A 608 -8.90 7.39 -16.45
N ASP A 609 -8.78 8.69 -16.14
CA ASP A 609 -9.83 9.67 -16.38
C ASP A 609 -10.08 9.86 -17.89
N LEU A 610 -9.01 9.91 -18.70
CA LEU A 610 -9.11 9.86 -20.16
C LEU A 610 -9.77 8.55 -20.62
N MET A 611 -9.40 7.40 -20.07
CA MET A 611 -10.06 6.12 -20.39
C MET A 611 -11.56 6.13 -20.05
N ALA A 612 -11.97 6.83 -19.00
CA ALA A 612 -13.37 7.01 -18.62
C ALA A 612 -14.18 7.95 -19.54
N GLN A 613 -13.57 8.83 -20.33
CA GLN A 613 -14.32 9.79 -21.17
C GLN A 613 -15.07 9.08 -22.32
N PRO A 614 -16.36 9.42 -22.59
CA PRO A 614 -17.10 8.85 -23.70
C PRO A 614 -16.69 9.50 -25.03
N ILE A 615 -17.00 8.82 -26.14
CA ILE A 615 -16.75 9.31 -27.50
C ILE A 615 -18.05 9.80 -28.12
N THR A 616 -18.01 11.04 -28.58
CA THR A 616 -19.04 11.67 -29.40
C THR A 616 -18.64 11.61 -30.87
N PRO A 617 -19.44 11.01 -31.76
CA PRO A 617 -19.17 11.03 -33.19
C PRO A 617 -19.32 12.44 -33.77
N GLY A 618 -18.66 12.70 -34.90
CA GLY A 618 -18.92 13.91 -35.68
C GLY A 618 -20.35 13.95 -36.24
N PRO A 619 -20.87 15.14 -36.57
CA PRO A 619 -22.21 15.29 -37.15
C PRO A 619 -22.30 14.59 -38.51
N ALA A 620 -23.40 13.88 -38.75
CA ALA A 620 -23.62 13.16 -40.02
C ALA A 620 -23.86 14.11 -41.22
N ILE A 621 -24.31 15.34 -40.95
CA ILE A 621 -24.52 16.40 -41.93
C ILE A 621 -23.64 17.58 -41.50
N PRO A 622 -22.75 18.12 -42.36
CA PRO A 622 -21.96 19.30 -42.04
C PRO A 622 -22.84 20.48 -41.60
N GLY A 623 -22.54 21.08 -40.45
CA GLY A 623 -23.33 22.17 -39.87
C GLY A 623 -24.55 21.74 -39.04
N ALA A 624 -24.83 20.44 -38.89
CA ALA A 624 -25.80 19.95 -37.92
C ALA A 624 -25.32 20.20 -36.47
N PRO A 625 -26.24 20.30 -35.49
CA PRO A 625 -25.89 20.44 -34.08
C PRO A 625 -25.00 19.30 -33.58
N GLN A 626 -24.23 19.58 -32.53
CA GLN A 626 -23.32 18.62 -31.91
C GLN A 626 -24.07 17.33 -31.51
N PRO A 627 -23.64 16.15 -31.99
CA PRO A 627 -24.28 14.89 -31.60
C PRO A 627 -24.10 14.58 -30.12
N ILE A 628 -24.98 13.71 -29.60
CA ILE A 628 -24.81 13.13 -28.27
C ILE A 628 -23.68 12.07 -28.26
N PRO A 629 -23.03 11.81 -27.09
CA PRO A 629 -22.08 10.71 -26.95
C PRO A 629 -22.72 9.35 -27.25
N ARG A 630 -21.96 8.45 -27.88
CA ARG A 630 -22.47 7.16 -28.38
C ARG A 630 -21.67 5.95 -27.89
N LEU A 631 -20.39 6.12 -27.57
CA LEU A 631 -19.51 5.04 -27.11
C LEU A 631 -18.92 5.40 -25.74
N PHE A 632 -19.29 4.63 -24.73
CA PHE A 632 -18.94 4.83 -23.32
C PHE A 632 -17.93 3.77 -22.87
N PHE A 633 -17.20 4.01 -21.78
CA PHE A 633 -16.11 3.14 -21.31
C PHE A 633 -16.19 2.88 -19.80
N ALA A 634 -16.26 1.61 -19.41
CA ALA A 634 -16.16 1.13 -18.04
C ALA A 634 -15.17 -0.05 -17.94
N GLY A 635 -14.90 -0.52 -16.73
CA GLY A 635 -13.88 -1.52 -16.42
C GLY A 635 -12.83 -0.97 -15.45
N GLU A 636 -11.97 -1.85 -14.92
CA GLU A 636 -10.97 -1.47 -13.90
C GLU A 636 -10.03 -0.35 -14.36
N HIS A 637 -9.54 -0.42 -15.61
CA HIS A 637 -8.70 0.60 -16.25
C HIS A 637 -9.39 1.95 -16.56
N THR A 638 -10.58 2.21 -16.02
CA THR A 638 -11.34 3.45 -16.24
C THR A 638 -11.68 4.20 -14.95
N ILE A 639 -11.14 3.80 -13.80
CA ILE A 639 -11.42 4.47 -12.52
C ILE A 639 -10.13 4.73 -11.75
N ARG A 640 -9.75 6.01 -11.68
CA ARG A 640 -8.46 6.47 -11.17
C ARG A 640 -8.16 6.09 -9.72
N ASN A 641 -9.15 6.18 -8.83
CA ASN A 641 -8.95 5.99 -7.40
C ASN A 641 -9.11 4.53 -6.95
N TYR A 642 -9.52 3.64 -7.87
CA TYR A 642 -9.72 2.21 -7.60
C TYR A 642 -9.38 1.37 -8.85
N PRO A 643 -8.19 1.51 -9.45
CA PRO A 643 -7.78 0.69 -10.58
C PRO A 643 -7.65 -0.78 -10.16
N ALA A 644 -7.30 -1.66 -11.09
CA ALA A 644 -6.91 -3.06 -10.86
C ALA A 644 -7.89 -4.00 -10.10
N THR A 645 -9.07 -3.53 -9.70
CA THR A 645 -9.88 -4.17 -8.65
C THR A 645 -11.31 -4.48 -9.11
N VAL A 646 -11.90 -5.51 -8.50
CA VAL A 646 -13.32 -5.88 -8.70
C VAL A 646 -14.25 -4.74 -8.25
N HIS A 647 -13.92 -4.06 -7.15
CA HIS A 647 -14.70 -2.91 -6.68
C HIS A 647 -14.62 -1.71 -7.62
N GLY A 648 -13.44 -1.44 -8.21
CA GLY A 648 -13.25 -0.45 -9.26
C GLY A 648 -14.04 -0.75 -10.53
N ALA A 649 -13.90 -1.96 -11.08
CA ALA A 649 -14.67 -2.40 -12.24
C ALA A 649 -16.19 -2.27 -12.00
N LEU A 650 -16.66 -2.62 -10.80
CA LEU A 650 -18.06 -2.50 -10.45
C LEU A 650 -18.49 -1.03 -10.19
N LEU A 651 -17.60 -0.15 -9.70
CA LEU A 651 -17.87 1.30 -9.56
C LEU A 651 -18.00 1.98 -10.93
N SER A 652 -17.06 1.70 -11.85
CA SER A 652 -17.07 2.26 -13.20
C SER A 652 -18.29 1.82 -14.01
N GLY A 653 -18.78 0.59 -13.81
CA GLY A 653 -20.04 0.13 -14.39
C GLY A 653 -21.25 0.96 -13.93
N LEU A 654 -21.33 1.31 -12.64
CA LEU A 654 -22.39 2.18 -12.11
C LEU A 654 -22.28 3.61 -12.63
N ARG A 655 -21.05 4.16 -12.69
CA ARG A 655 -20.78 5.48 -13.24
C ARG A 655 -21.28 5.62 -14.67
N GLU A 656 -20.95 4.67 -15.56
CA GLU A 656 -21.42 4.74 -16.94
C GLU A 656 -22.92 4.46 -17.06
N ALA A 657 -23.50 3.59 -16.22
CA ALA A 657 -24.95 3.38 -16.20
C ALA A 657 -25.71 4.68 -15.85
N GLY A 658 -25.24 5.42 -14.83
CA GLY A 658 -25.79 6.74 -14.47
C GLY A 658 -25.62 7.76 -15.59
N ARG A 659 -24.41 7.87 -16.16
CA ARG A 659 -24.09 8.79 -17.27
C ARG A 659 -24.91 8.52 -18.53
N ILE A 660 -25.10 7.26 -18.90
CA ILE A 660 -25.94 6.86 -20.04
C ILE A 660 -27.42 7.18 -19.74
N ALA A 661 -27.90 6.91 -18.52
CA ALA A 661 -29.25 7.27 -18.12
C ALA A 661 -29.49 8.79 -18.17
N ASP A 662 -28.55 9.61 -17.67
CA ASP A 662 -28.63 11.08 -17.76
C ASP A 662 -28.69 11.56 -19.21
N GLN A 663 -27.89 10.97 -20.10
CA GLN A 663 -27.80 11.37 -21.51
C GLN A 663 -29.02 10.96 -22.36
N PHE A 664 -29.64 9.81 -22.08
CA PHE A 664 -30.72 9.25 -22.92
C PHE A 664 -32.12 9.33 -22.28
N LEU A 665 -32.22 9.49 -20.95
CA LEU A 665 -33.48 9.61 -20.20
C LEU A 665 -33.66 10.99 -19.55
N GLY A 666 -32.59 11.79 -19.48
CA GLY A 666 -32.59 13.11 -18.86
C GLY A 666 -32.28 13.08 -17.35
N ALA A 667 -31.72 14.19 -16.87
CA ALA A 667 -31.35 14.41 -15.47
C ALA A 667 -32.31 15.39 -14.78
N MET A 668 -33.56 14.98 -14.57
CA MET A 668 -34.63 15.87 -14.05
C MET A 668 -34.33 16.48 -12.67
N TYR A 669 -33.38 15.92 -11.92
CA TYR A 669 -32.96 16.41 -10.60
C TYR A 669 -32.04 17.66 -10.64
N THR A 670 -31.54 18.07 -11.81
CA THR A 670 -30.67 19.26 -11.97
C THR A 670 -31.44 20.57 -12.18
N LEU A 671 -32.76 20.49 -12.34
CA LEU A 671 -33.60 21.67 -12.53
C LEU A 671 -33.77 22.44 -11.20
N PRO A 672 -33.41 23.73 -11.14
CA PRO A 672 -33.71 24.57 -9.99
C PRO A 672 -35.21 24.85 -9.90
N ARG A 673 -35.65 25.28 -8.71
CA ARG A 673 -37.04 25.65 -8.41
C ARG A 673 -37.61 26.62 -9.47
N GLN A 674 -38.59 26.19 -10.25
CA GLN A 674 -39.41 27.16 -11.00
C GLN A 674 -40.18 28.03 -10.00
N PRO A 675 -40.13 29.37 -10.11
CA PRO A 675 -40.99 30.22 -9.29
C PRO A 675 -42.45 29.94 -9.68
N THR A 676 -43.26 29.54 -8.71
CA THR A 676 -44.71 29.31 -8.89
C THR A 676 -45.37 30.59 -9.41
N PRO A 677 -45.99 30.59 -10.61
CA PRO A 677 -46.71 31.75 -11.11
C PRO A 677 -47.91 32.03 -10.21
N GLY A 678 -47.91 33.17 -9.49
CA GLY A 678 -49.11 33.67 -8.80
C GLY A 678 -48.99 34.06 -7.33
N VAL A 679 -47.83 33.96 -6.67
CA VAL A 679 -47.66 34.49 -5.31
C VAL A 679 -47.01 35.88 -5.37
N PRO A 680 -47.74 36.98 -5.05
CA PRO A 680 -47.13 38.29 -4.95
C PRO A 680 -46.21 38.37 -3.73
N PRO A 681 -45.13 39.17 -3.75
CA PRO A 681 -44.23 39.30 -2.61
C PRO A 681 -44.98 39.94 -1.43
N GLN A 682 -45.21 39.17 -0.37
CA GLN A 682 -45.60 39.75 0.92
C GLN A 682 -44.44 40.62 1.43
N GLN A 683 -44.78 41.85 1.79
CA GLN A 683 -43.83 42.82 2.33
C GLN A 683 -43.19 42.28 3.60
N ALA A 684 -41.89 42.56 3.78
CA ALA A 684 -41.20 42.29 5.02
C ALA A 684 -41.87 43.09 6.16
N ALA A 685 -42.59 42.40 7.03
CA ALA A 685 -43.00 42.93 8.31
C ALA A 685 -41.81 42.75 9.27
N SER A 686 -41.17 43.87 9.60
CA SER A 686 -40.15 43.95 10.63
C SER A 686 -40.73 43.62 12.01
N LEU A 687 -40.14 42.64 12.70
CA LEU A 687 -39.94 42.58 14.15
C LEU A 687 -38.81 41.59 14.46
#